data_AF-A0A9D8TAI9-F1
#
_entry.id   AF-A0A9D8TAI9-F1
#
_cell.length_a   1.000
_cell.length_b   1.000
_cell.length_c   1.000
_cell.angle_alpha   90.00
_cell.angle_beta   90.00
_cell.angle_gamma   90.00
#
_symmetry.space_group_name_H-M   'P 1'
#
loop_
_entity.id
_entity.type
_entity.pdbx_description
1 polymer ?
#
loop_
_entity_poly.entity_id
_entity_poly.type
_entity_poly.pdbx_seq_one_letter_code
_entity_poly.pdbx_strand_id
1 'polypeptide(L)'
;MKSFLLVCLALIVLNTNEISASNVYPEKTPAFPGAEGYGRYVSGGRGGKVYHVTNLNDSGEGSFRWACEQKGARTIVFDVCGTIHLQSQLKLTNGDVTIAGQTAPGDGICVADWDFCIAAPNVIIRYMRFRPGDISGGDPDGLSGMDGKHFIIDHCSVSWSVDESVYGNEHMTVQWCIISQSLRHSTHAKQAHGYGGNWGGKGASYHHNLLAHHDSRTPRLGNRPTYVQQDTTDIRNNVMYNWSGNGCYGGEGMKVNFVNNYYKPGPATDARATGSRQPLAYRICGLGVSTKVGDGSYLIWGKYFVDGNDNPDYPSLLNKNWEMGIYPQISSENPGYTAATKDSIRLSEPLPYMYVSTHTAADAYEKVLAYAGCSRSRDKLDSLIVSDTRLRKASFTGKGEGDLPGIIDTPYDIKPAHADADWSPWPELKQTRSYKDADGDGMDDDWEISQQLNPQDASDGLLLDDNGYTMLEVYLNSLVADITEAQNQGAVASGYIEYDNPNENVVSIPASKIDLDKAEIIMASDGKNKAVIKGDKADSFSHNDVLRFELCNTQSAAFTMSFIASTKRDDFKLNISFSDLASGASQISKMLSISNTGDWEKYKEYQVDLGELPAGNWRMDIKFLSSRGQYTGNLQKLSIMKTQQDALPSVNLSHQKEASTIYRLDGRQVNAPMESLPAGIYLIEQQKILIK
;
A
#
# COMPACT_ATOMS: atom_id res chain seq x y z
N MET A 1 -5.43 60.56 52.81
CA MET A 1 -5.97 59.20 52.95
C MET A 1 -5.92 58.53 51.59
N LYS A 2 -5.16 57.43 51.49
CA LYS A 2 -5.19 56.25 50.57
C LYS A 2 -5.94 56.43 49.22
N SER A 3 -5.38 56.14 48.03
CA SER A 3 -4.74 54.87 47.64
C SER A 3 -3.93 55.00 46.33
N PHE A 4 -2.92 54.14 46.22
CA PHE A 4 -2.03 53.89 45.07
C PHE A 4 -2.75 53.24 43.87
N LEU A 5 -2.32 53.57 42.64
CA LEU A 5 -2.15 52.57 41.57
C LEU A 5 -1.02 53.00 40.62
N LEU A 6 0.02 52.17 40.57
CA LEU A 6 1.18 52.28 39.67
C LEU A 6 0.86 51.47 38.40
N VAL A 7 0.97 52.05 37.21
CA VAL A 7 0.98 51.29 35.94
C VAL A 7 2.29 51.60 35.22
N CYS A 8 3.18 50.62 35.19
CA CYS A 8 4.44 50.66 34.46
C CYS A 8 4.20 50.38 32.97
N LEU A 9 4.69 51.29 32.13
CA LEU A 9 4.90 51.11 30.70
C LEU A 9 6.05 50.10 30.49
N ALA A 10 5.82 49.01 29.75
CA ALA A 10 6.88 48.14 29.28
C ALA A 10 6.98 48.23 27.75
N LEU A 11 8.14 48.68 27.26
CA LEU A 11 8.54 48.57 25.86
C LEU A 11 8.61 47.07 25.49
N ILE A 12 7.85 46.67 24.48
CA ILE A 12 8.00 45.37 23.82
C ILE A 12 9.02 45.55 22.69
N VAL A 13 10.23 45.04 22.89
CA VAL A 13 11.20 44.78 21.83
C VAL A 13 10.73 43.52 21.12
N LEU A 14 10.29 43.65 19.86
CA LEU A 14 10.03 42.52 18.98
C LEU A 14 11.37 41.89 18.58
N ASN A 15 11.79 40.84 19.28
CA ASN A 15 12.81 39.91 18.78
C ASN A 15 12.11 38.95 17.83
N THR A 16 12.34 39.11 16.53
CA THR A 16 12.04 38.10 15.52
C THR A 16 13.06 36.96 15.68
N ASN A 17 12.72 35.95 16.47
CA ASN A 17 13.45 34.68 16.43
C ASN A 17 13.00 33.93 15.17
N GLU A 18 13.89 33.87 14.18
CA GLU A 18 13.80 32.92 13.08
C GLU A 18 13.70 31.50 13.66
N ILE A 19 12.61 30.82 13.35
CA ILE A 19 12.44 29.40 13.63
C ILE A 19 13.29 28.67 12.60
N SER A 20 14.47 28.18 12.99
CA SER A 20 15.21 27.21 12.15
C SER A 20 14.33 25.98 11.94
N ALA A 21 14.00 25.72 10.67
CA ALA A 21 13.20 24.60 10.22
C ALA A 21 13.79 23.27 10.73
N SER A 22 12.94 22.48 11.40
CA SER A 22 13.19 21.07 11.70
C SER A 22 13.34 20.30 10.39
N ASN A 23 14.34 19.42 10.28
CA ASN A 23 14.46 18.46 9.17
C ASN A 23 13.26 17.49 9.18
N VAL A 24 12.18 17.88 8.50
CA VAL A 24 11.10 17.00 8.07
C VAL A 24 11.61 16.34 6.79
N TYR A 25 11.80 15.02 6.79
CA TYR A 25 12.01 14.32 5.53
C TYR A 25 10.69 14.41 4.74
N PRO A 26 10.73 14.84 3.47
CA PRO A 26 9.52 14.91 2.67
C PRO A 26 8.91 13.50 2.51
N GLU A 27 7.58 13.42 2.44
CA GLU A 27 6.92 12.19 1.99
C GLU A 27 7.54 11.78 0.65
N LYS A 28 7.77 10.48 0.46
CA LYS A 28 8.21 9.96 -0.82
C LYS A 28 7.22 10.36 -1.90
N THR A 29 7.67 10.96 -2.99
CA THR A 29 6.75 11.53 -4.00
C THR A 29 5.76 10.46 -4.50
N PRO A 30 4.45 10.58 -4.21
CA PRO A 30 3.44 9.65 -4.68
C PRO A 30 3.39 9.57 -6.21
N ALA A 31 2.78 8.53 -6.77
CA ALA A 31 2.62 8.33 -8.22
C ALA A 31 1.99 9.55 -8.92
N PHE A 32 1.02 10.16 -8.25
CA PHE A 32 0.38 11.43 -8.61
C PHE A 32 -0.39 11.95 -7.38
N PRO A 33 -0.72 13.25 -7.29
CA PRO A 33 -1.66 13.76 -6.30
C PRO A 33 -2.98 12.99 -6.36
N GLY A 34 -3.36 12.33 -5.27
CA GLY A 34 -4.54 11.46 -5.20
C GLY A 34 -4.29 9.97 -5.45
N ALA A 35 -3.04 9.54 -5.68
CA ALA A 35 -2.67 8.13 -5.66
C ALA A 35 -2.70 7.59 -4.22
N GLU A 36 -3.42 6.53 -3.95
CA GLU A 36 -3.60 5.99 -2.59
C GLU A 36 -3.34 4.48 -2.55
N GLY A 37 -3.33 3.90 -1.35
CA GLY A 37 -3.14 2.47 -1.15
C GLY A 37 -1.72 1.98 -1.46
N TYR A 38 -1.56 0.67 -1.65
CA TYR A 38 -0.24 0.06 -1.81
C TYR A 38 0.49 0.43 -3.10
N GLY A 39 -0.23 0.87 -4.14
CA GLY A 39 0.33 1.42 -5.38
C GLY A 39 0.72 2.90 -5.30
N ARG A 40 0.55 3.57 -4.14
CA ARG A 40 0.75 5.02 -3.97
C ARG A 40 2.12 5.52 -4.43
N TYR A 41 3.20 4.73 -4.26
CA TYR A 41 4.57 5.15 -4.54
C TYR A 41 5.18 4.53 -5.80
N VAL A 42 4.35 4.05 -6.72
CA VAL A 42 4.77 3.64 -8.06
C VAL A 42 5.20 4.89 -8.84
N SER A 43 6.39 4.89 -9.43
CA SER A 43 6.90 6.06 -10.17
C SER A 43 6.46 6.09 -11.63
N GLY A 44 6.06 4.95 -12.19
CA GLY A 44 5.69 4.83 -13.60
C GLY A 44 6.79 5.35 -14.52
N GLY A 45 6.43 6.28 -15.40
CA GLY A 45 7.31 6.89 -16.39
C GLY A 45 8.05 8.17 -15.95
N ARG A 46 7.99 8.55 -14.67
CA ARG A 46 8.56 9.81 -14.15
C ARG A 46 10.00 10.06 -14.64
N GLY A 47 10.25 11.27 -15.14
CA GLY A 47 11.56 11.68 -15.68
C GLY A 47 11.99 10.96 -16.96
N GLY A 48 11.09 10.18 -17.56
CA GLY A 48 11.32 9.41 -18.76
C GLY A 48 11.03 10.16 -20.07
N LYS A 49 11.05 9.42 -21.18
CA LYS A 49 10.69 9.94 -22.51
C LYS A 49 9.19 10.08 -22.68
N VAL A 50 8.76 11.01 -23.54
CA VAL A 50 7.36 11.16 -23.91
C VAL A 50 7.10 10.51 -25.27
N TYR A 51 6.02 9.75 -25.38
CA TYR A 51 5.57 9.17 -26.64
C TYR A 51 4.11 9.54 -26.90
N HIS A 52 3.89 10.20 -28.04
CA HIS A 52 2.57 10.61 -28.49
C HIS A 52 1.89 9.51 -29.29
N VAL A 53 0.66 9.19 -28.90
CA VAL A 53 -0.26 8.42 -29.72
C VAL A 53 -1.00 9.39 -30.64
N THR A 54 -0.67 9.34 -31.92
CA THR A 54 -1.13 10.27 -32.96
C THR A 54 -2.13 9.64 -33.93
N ASN A 55 -2.39 8.33 -33.79
CA ASN A 55 -3.36 7.62 -34.62
C ASN A 55 -4.00 6.44 -33.87
N LEU A 56 -5.16 6.01 -34.35
CA LEU A 56 -5.97 4.93 -33.76
C LEU A 56 -5.67 3.54 -34.37
N ASN A 57 -4.63 3.43 -35.20
CA ASN A 57 -4.27 2.13 -35.79
C ASN A 57 -3.77 1.18 -34.69
N ASP A 58 -3.90 -0.13 -34.90
CA ASP A 58 -3.34 -1.11 -33.97
C ASP A 58 -1.81 -1.06 -33.90
N SER A 59 -1.11 -0.79 -35.01
CA SER A 59 0.36 -0.83 -35.10
C SER A 59 0.94 0.26 -35.99
N GLY A 60 2.26 0.41 -35.95
CA GLY A 60 3.00 1.48 -36.64
C GLY A 60 3.36 2.64 -35.72
N GLU A 61 4.34 3.46 -36.12
CA GLU A 61 4.75 4.63 -35.35
C GLU A 61 3.57 5.57 -35.07
N GLY A 62 3.52 6.12 -33.86
CA GLY A 62 2.40 6.92 -33.39
C GLY A 62 1.16 6.12 -32.95
N SER A 63 1.18 4.78 -33.02
CA SER A 63 0.12 3.96 -32.43
C SER A 63 0.33 3.70 -30.94
N PHE A 64 -0.76 3.37 -30.23
CA PHE A 64 -0.67 2.99 -28.81
C PHE A 64 0.19 1.75 -28.59
N ARG A 65 0.07 0.73 -29.44
CA ARG A 65 0.94 -0.47 -29.39
C ARG A 65 2.40 -0.10 -29.54
N TRP A 66 2.74 0.72 -30.53
CA TRP A 66 4.12 1.14 -30.75
C TRP A 66 4.68 1.88 -29.53
N ALA A 67 3.90 2.77 -28.90
CA ALA A 67 4.29 3.47 -27.68
C ALA A 67 4.49 2.50 -26.48
N CYS A 68 3.61 1.50 -26.32
CA CYS A 68 3.76 0.45 -25.31
C CYS A 68 5.01 -0.42 -25.52
N GLU A 69 5.42 -0.65 -26.76
CA GLU A 69 6.59 -1.46 -27.13
C GLU A 69 7.93 -0.74 -26.91
N GLN A 70 7.92 0.57 -26.63
CA GLN A 70 9.13 1.31 -26.31
C GLN A 70 9.73 0.90 -24.97
N LYS A 71 11.04 1.11 -24.82
CA LYS A 71 11.82 0.73 -23.63
C LYS A 71 12.23 1.94 -22.80
N GLY A 72 12.52 1.68 -21.53
CA GLY A 72 12.92 2.67 -20.55
C GLY A 72 11.73 3.43 -19.96
N ALA A 73 12.03 4.24 -18.94
CA ALA A 73 11.07 5.14 -18.30
C ALA A 73 10.39 6.00 -19.37
N ARG A 74 9.06 5.97 -19.41
CA ARG A 74 8.30 6.73 -20.42
C ARG A 74 6.87 7.08 -20.01
N THR A 75 6.41 8.22 -20.50
CA THR A 75 5.01 8.64 -20.42
C THR A 75 4.39 8.58 -21.80
N ILE A 76 3.25 7.90 -21.90
CA ILE A 76 2.45 7.79 -23.13
C ILE A 76 1.29 8.79 -23.00
N VAL A 77 1.26 9.75 -23.92
CA VAL A 77 0.23 10.79 -24.05
C VAL A 77 -0.54 10.60 -25.37
N PHE A 78 -1.72 11.22 -25.49
CA PHE A 78 -2.64 11.00 -26.61
C PHE A 78 -3.04 12.30 -27.28
N ASP A 79 -2.77 12.40 -28.58
CA ASP A 79 -3.15 13.55 -29.42
C ASP A 79 -4.49 13.32 -30.13
N VAL A 80 -4.99 12.08 -30.07
CA VAL A 80 -6.22 11.63 -30.72
C VAL A 80 -7.24 11.14 -29.70
N CYS A 81 -8.51 11.16 -30.11
CA CYS A 81 -9.64 10.60 -29.39
C CYS A 81 -10.25 9.48 -30.23
N GLY A 82 -10.68 8.40 -29.60
CA GLY A 82 -11.35 7.31 -30.32
C GLY A 82 -11.11 5.93 -29.76
N THR A 83 -11.65 4.96 -30.49
CA THR A 83 -11.49 3.54 -30.20
C THR A 83 -10.34 2.97 -31.01
N ILE A 84 -9.35 2.40 -30.32
CA ILE A 84 -8.24 1.64 -30.88
C ILE A 84 -8.68 0.18 -30.95
N HIS A 85 -9.00 -0.28 -32.14
CA HIS A 85 -9.39 -1.67 -32.41
C HIS A 85 -8.12 -2.50 -32.59
N LEU A 86 -7.79 -3.29 -31.56
CA LEU A 86 -6.60 -4.13 -31.59
C LEU A 86 -6.77 -5.29 -32.60
N GLN A 87 -5.66 -5.74 -33.17
CA GLN A 87 -5.66 -6.92 -34.06
C GLN A 87 -5.12 -8.19 -33.39
N SER A 88 -4.54 -8.05 -32.19
CA SER A 88 -4.04 -9.12 -31.32
C SER A 88 -3.91 -8.60 -29.89
N GLN A 89 -3.77 -9.49 -28.90
CA GLN A 89 -3.49 -9.10 -27.51
C GLN A 89 -2.34 -8.10 -27.45
N LEU A 90 -2.52 -7.00 -26.71
CA LEU A 90 -1.46 -6.03 -26.44
C LEU A 90 -0.87 -6.29 -25.06
N LYS A 91 0.30 -6.93 -25.04
CA LYS A 91 1.01 -7.25 -23.80
C LYS A 91 2.09 -6.21 -23.49
N LEU A 92 1.86 -5.43 -22.44
CA LEU A 92 2.81 -4.45 -21.92
C LEU A 92 3.96 -5.17 -21.21
N THR A 93 5.07 -5.38 -21.92
CA THR A 93 6.25 -6.12 -21.42
C THR A 93 7.40 -5.24 -20.96
N ASN A 94 7.40 -3.96 -21.35
CA ASN A 94 8.38 -2.97 -20.91
C ASN A 94 7.76 -2.08 -19.82
N GLY A 95 8.29 -2.18 -18.61
CA GLY A 95 7.84 -1.45 -17.42
C GLY A 95 8.25 0.03 -17.42
N ASP A 96 8.19 0.65 -16.25
CA ASP A 96 8.53 2.06 -16.02
C ASP A 96 7.71 2.97 -16.95
N VAL A 97 6.39 2.87 -16.85
CA VAL A 97 5.49 3.53 -17.80
C VAL A 97 4.27 4.16 -17.14
N THR A 98 4.00 5.39 -17.56
CA THR A 98 2.74 6.09 -17.29
C THR A 98 1.93 6.15 -18.57
N ILE A 99 0.71 5.61 -18.54
CA ILE A 99 -0.28 5.72 -19.62
C ILE A 99 -1.32 6.76 -19.19
N ALA A 100 -1.20 7.97 -19.75
CA ALA A 100 -1.94 9.14 -19.32
C ALA A 100 -3.15 9.43 -20.22
N GLY A 101 -4.21 8.60 -20.11
CA GLY A 101 -5.42 8.72 -20.93
C GLY A 101 -6.14 10.08 -20.78
N GLN A 102 -5.91 10.81 -19.69
CA GLN A 102 -6.49 12.14 -19.47
C GLN A 102 -5.97 13.23 -20.43
N THR A 103 -4.87 12.95 -21.14
CA THR A 103 -4.31 13.85 -22.18
C THR A 103 -5.12 13.81 -23.48
N ALA A 104 -5.82 12.71 -23.75
CA ALA A 104 -6.60 12.56 -24.96
C ALA A 104 -7.64 13.69 -25.10
N PRO A 105 -7.79 14.30 -26.29
CA PRO A 105 -8.83 15.27 -26.52
C PRO A 105 -10.23 14.64 -26.41
N GLY A 106 -11.24 15.49 -26.28
CA GLY A 106 -12.65 15.09 -26.33
C GLY A 106 -13.03 14.01 -25.31
N ASP A 107 -13.65 12.94 -25.81
CA ASP A 107 -14.19 11.86 -24.97
C ASP A 107 -13.13 10.81 -24.54
N GLY A 108 -11.87 10.98 -24.96
CA GLY A 108 -10.75 10.14 -24.56
C GLY A 108 -10.51 8.90 -25.44
N ILE A 109 -9.91 7.86 -24.85
CA ILE A 109 -9.48 6.64 -25.56
C ILE A 109 -10.19 5.39 -25.05
N CYS A 110 -10.57 4.51 -25.97
CA CYS A 110 -10.99 3.15 -25.69
C CYS A 110 -10.10 2.14 -26.42
N VAL A 111 -9.69 1.08 -25.74
CA VAL A 111 -9.01 -0.08 -26.34
C VAL A 111 -10.03 -1.21 -26.48
N ALA A 112 -10.15 -1.78 -27.68
CA ALA A 112 -11.22 -2.71 -28.05
C ALA A 112 -10.72 -3.97 -28.76
N ASP A 113 -11.63 -4.94 -28.88
CA ASP A 113 -11.56 -6.20 -29.63
C ASP A 113 -10.59 -7.27 -29.07
N TRP A 114 -9.47 -6.85 -28.49
CA TRP A 114 -8.52 -7.72 -27.77
C TRP A 114 -8.18 -7.15 -26.40
N ASP A 115 -7.72 -8.02 -25.52
CA ASP A 115 -7.34 -7.65 -24.17
C ASP A 115 -5.97 -6.93 -24.13
N PHE A 116 -5.85 -6.01 -23.18
CA PHE A 116 -4.60 -5.37 -22.81
C PHE A 116 -4.05 -6.05 -21.55
N CYS A 117 -2.85 -6.59 -21.64
CA CYS A 117 -2.23 -7.36 -20.56
C CYS A 117 -1.05 -6.61 -19.95
N ILE A 118 -1.16 -6.24 -18.67
CA ILE A 118 -0.07 -5.70 -17.86
C ILE A 118 0.87 -6.85 -17.49
N ALA A 119 2.06 -6.87 -18.08
CA ALA A 119 3.06 -7.92 -17.88
C ALA A 119 4.45 -7.36 -17.51
N ALA A 120 4.46 -6.14 -16.97
CA ALA A 120 5.66 -5.44 -16.55
C ALA A 120 5.43 -4.70 -15.22
N PRO A 121 6.49 -4.47 -14.42
CA PRO A 121 6.37 -3.72 -13.18
C PRO A 121 6.44 -2.21 -13.40
N ASN A 122 6.13 -1.46 -12.34
CA ASN A 122 6.20 0.00 -12.31
C ASN A 122 5.33 0.68 -13.37
N VAL A 123 4.01 0.50 -13.24
CA VAL A 123 3.02 0.94 -14.24
C VAL A 123 1.97 1.84 -13.61
N ILE A 124 1.71 2.98 -14.24
CA ILE A 124 0.58 3.87 -13.94
C ILE A 124 -0.35 3.86 -15.15
N ILE A 125 -1.64 3.58 -14.96
CA ILE A 125 -2.67 3.70 -16.01
C ILE A 125 -3.81 4.56 -15.49
N ARG A 126 -4.13 5.64 -16.21
CA ARG A 126 -5.19 6.57 -15.81
C ARG A 126 -6.14 6.90 -16.96
N TYR A 127 -7.43 7.03 -16.67
CA TYR A 127 -8.46 7.53 -17.59
C TYR A 127 -8.52 6.80 -18.95
N MET A 128 -8.29 5.49 -18.95
CA MET A 128 -8.39 4.63 -20.12
C MET A 128 -9.63 3.75 -20.05
N ARG A 129 -10.22 3.42 -21.22
CA ARG A 129 -11.25 2.39 -21.32
C ARG A 129 -10.70 1.11 -21.93
N PHE A 130 -11.09 -0.03 -21.37
CA PHE A 130 -10.76 -1.34 -21.90
C PHE A 130 -12.03 -2.16 -22.09
N ARG A 131 -12.32 -2.51 -23.35
CA ARG A 131 -13.56 -3.17 -23.78
C ARG A 131 -13.27 -4.20 -24.87
N PRO A 132 -12.59 -5.32 -24.52
CA PRO A 132 -12.21 -6.34 -25.50
C PRO A 132 -13.44 -6.98 -26.16
N GLY A 133 -14.55 -7.13 -25.42
CA GLY A 133 -15.72 -7.84 -25.94
C GLY A 133 -15.38 -9.31 -26.22
N ASP A 134 -16.09 -9.89 -27.18
CA ASP A 134 -16.02 -11.30 -27.54
C ASP A 134 -15.48 -11.54 -28.97
N ILE A 135 -15.07 -10.49 -29.67
CA ILE A 135 -14.64 -10.54 -31.08
C ILE A 135 -13.36 -11.38 -31.24
N SER A 136 -12.41 -11.27 -30.32
CA SER A 136 -11.16 -12.06 -30.36
C SER A 136 -11.38 -13.56 -30.12
N GLY A 137 -12.55 -13.97 -29.62
CA GLY A 137 -12.78 -15.32 -29.13
C GLY A 137 -12.02 -15.62 -27.84
N GLY A 138 -12.05 -16.88 -27.39
CA GLY A 138 -11.34 -17.28 -26.16
C GLY A 138 -11.93 -16.67 -24.90
N ASP A 139 -11.07 -16.28 -23.97
CA ASP A 139 -11.38 -15.84 -22.62
C ASP A 139 -10.70 -14.51 -22.25
N PRO A 140 -10.88 -13.42 -23.05
CA PRO A 140 -10.24 -12.15 -22.77
C PRO A 140 -10.68 -11.58 -21.41
N ASP A 141 -9.71 -11.16 -20.61
CA ASP A 141 -9.95 -10.32 -19.44
C ASP A 141 -10.28 -8.90 -19.89
N GLY A 142 -11.12 -8.19 -19.13
CA GLY A 142 -11.46 -6.80 -19.43
C GLY A 142 -10.21 -5.90 -19.39
N LEU A 143 -9.35 -6.14 -18.39
CA LEU A 143 -7.99 -5.63 -18.29
C LEU A 143 -7.18 -6.74 -17.63
N SER A 144 -6.22 -7.30 -18.34
CA SER A 144 -5.46 -8.47 -17.90
C SER A 144 -4.21 -8.05 -17.13
N GLY A 145 -3.85 -8.85 -16.13
CA GLY A 145 -2.62 -8.63 -15.36
C GLY A 145 -2.60 -9.57 -14.16
N MET A 146 -1.59 -10.42 -14.10
CA MET A 146 -1.51 -11.49 -13.13
C MET A 146 -0.10 -11.62 -12.57
N ASP A 147 0.01 -11.73 -11.24
CA ASP A 147 1.27 -11.88 -10.52
C ASP A 147 2.33 -10.79 -10.87
N GLY A 148 1.85 -9.61 -11.28
CA GLY A 148 2.63 -8.41 -11.52
C GLY A 148 2.97 -7.67 -10.22
N LYS A 149 3.80 -6.64 -10.33
CA LYS A 149 4.32 -5.88 -9.18
C LYS A 149 4.30 -4.39 -9.44
N HIS A 150 3.96 -3.61 -8.42
CA HIS A 150 4.17 -2.15 -8.40
C HIS A 150 3.38 -1.46 -9.53
N PHE A 151 2.06 -1.43 -9.42
CA PHE A 151 1.26 -0.67 -10.37
C PHE A 151 -0.02 -0.11 -9.77
N ILE A 152 -0.50 0.98 -10.38
CA ILE A 152 -1.72 1.66 -10.01
C ILE A 152 -2.61 1.86 -11.23
N ILE A 153 -3.87 1.49 -11.07
CA ILE A 153 -4.93 1.68 -12.07
C ILE A 153 -5.94 2.65 -11.45
N ASP A 154 -6.10 3.81 -12.07
CA ASP A 154 -6.90 4.91 -11.55
C ASP A 154 -7.88 5.40 -12.63
N HIS A 155 -9.15 5.64 -12.27
CA HIS A 155 -10.12 6.24 -13.19
C HIS A 155 -10.30 5.51 -14.54
N CYS A 156 -10.07 4.20 -14.57
CA CYS A 156 -10.27 3.39 -15.78
C CYS A 156 -11.69 2.82 -15.81
N SER A 157 -12.24 2.67 -17.02
CA SER A 157 -13.52 1.98 -17.24
C SER A 157 -13.28 0.66 -17.97
N VAL A 158 -13.59 -0.44 -17.32
CA VAL A 158 -13.38 -1.80 -17.82
C VAL A 158 -14.74 -2.46 -18.04
N SER A 159 -14.98 -3.01 -19.23
CA SER A 159 -16.24 -3.72 -19.51
C SER A 159 -16.07 -4.85 -20.50
N TRP A 160 -17.06 -5.74 -20.52
CA TRP A 160 -17.15 -6.86 -21.45
C TRP A 160 -15.97 -7.82 -21.38
N SER A 161 -15.52 -8.13 -20.15
CA SER A 161 -14.65 -9.27 -19.89
C SER A 161 -15.39 -10.59 -20.12
N VAL A 162 -14.68 -11.60 -20.59
CA VAL A 162 -15.19 -12.97 -20.75
C VAL A 162 -14.72 -13.88 -19.59
N ASP A 163 -13.50 -13.66 -19.06
CA ASP A 163 -13.05 -14.29 -17.81
C ASP A 163 -13.11 -13.30 -16.64
N GLU A 164 -12.09 -12.48 -16.43
CA GLU A 164 -11.91 -11.69 -15.21
C GLU A 164 -11.29 -10.27 -15.47
N SER A 165 -10.75 -9.67 -14.41
CA SER A 165 -9.99 -8.42 -14.39
C SER A 165 -8.72 -8.62 -13.56
N VAL A 166 -7.70 -7.79 -13.73
CA VAL A 166 -6.40 -7.80 -13.01
C VAL A 166 -6.45 -8.36 -11.58
N TYR A 167 -5.59 -9.34 -11.28
CA TYR A 167 -5.61 -10.06 -10.00
C TYR A 167 -4.25 -10.60 -9.52
N GLY A 168 -4.08 -10.73 -8.20
CA GLY A 168 -3.00 -11.51 -7.63
C GLY A 168 -1.61 -10.84 -7.60
N ASN A 169 -1.55 -9.53 -7.41
CA ASN A 169 -0.34 -8.72 -7.62
C ASN A 169 0.34 -8.31 -6.30
N GLU A 170 1.56 -7.76 -6.39
CA GLU A 170 2.35 -7.25 -5.24
C GLU A 170 2.52 -5.73 -5.28
N HIS A 171 2.17 -5.05 -4.18
CA HIS A 171 2.06 -3.59 -4.03
C HIS A 171 1.33 -2.91 -5.18
N MET A 172 0.01 -2.96 -5.12
CA MET A 172 -0.87 -2.52 -6.21
C MET A 172 -2.11 -1.81 -5.68
N THR A 173 -2.58 -0.81 -6.42
CA THR A 173 -3.85 -0.14 -6.17
C THR A 173 -4.74 -0.18 -7.41
N VAL A 174 -6.01 -0.53 -7.23
CA VAL A 174 -7.10 -0.24 -8.16
C VAL A 174 -8.04 0.75 -7.48
N GLN A 175 -8.11 1.97 -8.00
CA GLN A 175 -8.88 3.06 -7.40
C GLN A 175 -9.79 3.75 -8.42
N TRP A 176 -10.96 4.20 -7.95
CA TRP A 176 -11.87 5.02 -8.76
C TRP A 176 -12.20 4.43 -10.13
N CYS A 177 -12.21 3.11 -10.29
CA CYS A 177 -12.50 2.45 -11.56
C CYS A 177 -13.98 2.02 -11.67
N ILE A 178 -14.50 1.95 -12.89
CA ILE A 178 -15.74 1.23 -13.19
C ILE A 178 -15.35 -0.12 -13.79
N ILE A 179 -15.88 -1.19 -13.23
CA ILE A 179 -15.77 -2.55 -13.74
C ILE A 179 -17.21 -3.03 -13.94
N SER A 180 -17.61 -3.32 -15.18
CA SER A 180 -19.02 -3.58 -15.44
C SER A 180 -19.29 -4.56 -16.57
N GLN A 181 -20.47 -5.20 -16.52
CA GLN A 181 -21.01 -6.04 -17.60
C GLN A 181 -20.00 -7.07 -18.12
N SER A 182 -19.59 -8.00 -17.25
CA SER A 182 -18.91 -9.21 -17.75
C SER A 182 -19.89 -10.05 -18.56
N LEU A 183 -19.38 -10.69 -19.61
CA LEU A 183 -20.16 -11.43 -20.59
C LEU A 183 -20.42 -12.86 -20.09
N ARG A 184 -21.69 -13.25 -19.97
CA ARG A 184 -22.06 -14.50 -19.30
C ARG A 184 -22.02 -15.72 -20.23
N HIS A 185 -22.87 -15.78 -21.24
CA HIS A 185 -22.89 -16.89 -22.21
C HIS A 185 -22.12 -16.55 -23.47
N SER A 186 -20.86 -16.16 -23.29
CA SER A 186 -19.97 -15.73 -24.37
C SER A 186 -18.99 -16.85 -24.79
N THR A 187 -17.75 -16.49 -25.11
CA THR A 187 -16.74 -17.38 -25.69
C THR A 187 -15.97 -18.25 -24.68
N HIS A 188 -16.27 -18.11 -23.38
CA HIS A 188 -15.57 -18.83 -22.32
C HIS A 188 -15.78 -20.36 -22.38
N ALA A 189 -14.69 -21.12 -22.29
CA ALA A 189 -14.71 -22.59 -22.42
C ALA A 189 -15.57 -23.32 -21.36
N LYS A 190 -15.77 -22.70 -20.19
CA LYS A 190 -16.61 -23.26 -19.11
C LYS A 190 -18.09 -22.87 -19.22
N GLN A 191 -18.54 -22.36 -20.36
CA GLN A 191 -19.91 -21.86 -20.60
C GLN A 191 -20.20 -20.62 -19.73
N ALA A 192 -21.34 -20.56 -19.03
CA ALA A 192 -21.77 -19.38 -18.25
C ALA A 192 -20.67 -18.83 -17.32
N HIS A 193 -20.11 -17.66 -17.65
CA HIS A 193 -18.93 -17.11 -16.99
C HIS A 193 -18.90 -15.56 -16.95
N GLY A 194 -19.92 -14.93 -16.39
CA GLY A 194 -19.94 -13.47 -16.24
C GLY A 194 -19.28 -13.01 -14.95
N TYR A 195 -17.94 -12.97 -14.85
CA TYR A 195 -17.26 -12.67 -13.58
C TYR A 195 -16.63 -11.28 -13.51
N GLY A 196 -16.79 -10.62 -12.35
CA GLY A 196 -16.38 -9.22 -12.15
C GLY A 196 -14.91 -9.02 -11.82
N GLY A 197 -14.37 -9.77 -10.85
CA GLY A 197 -12.96 -9.67 -10.50
C GLY A 197 -12.51 -10.65 -9.42
N ASN A 198 -11.22 -10.94 -9.39
CA ASN A 198 -10.59 -11.87 -8.45
C ASN A 198 -9.58 -11.12 -7.58
N TRP A 199 -10.04 -10.51 -6.49
CA TRP A 199 -9.25 -9.57 -5.71
C TRP A 199 -8.40 -10.27 -4.66
N GLY A 200 -7.15 -9.82 -4.58
CA GLY A 200 -6.15 -10.33 -3.65
C GLY A 200 -4.75 -9.93 -4.10
N GLY A 201 -3.80 -10.02 -3.18
CA GLY A 201 -2.41 -9.70 -3.45
C GLY A 201 -1.59 -9.45 -2.18
N LYS A 202 -0.27 -9.40 -2.34
CA LYS A 202 0.67 -9.02 -1.28
C LYS A 202 0.77 -7.50 -1.26
N GLY A 203 0.07 -6.85 -0.33
CA GLY A 203 -0.12 -5.41 -0.34
C GLY A 203 -0.97 -4.98 -1.55
N ALA A 204 -2.27 -5.21 -1.50
CA ALA A 204 -3.18 -4.78 -2.57
C ALA A 204 -4.29 -3.89 -2.00
N SER A 205 -4.60 -2.80 -2.69
CA SER A 205 -5.68 -1.88 -2.34
C SER A 205 -6.73 -1.84 -3.44
N TYR A 206 -7.99 -2.00 -3.07
CA TYR A 206 -9.13 -1.81 -3.96
C TYR A 206 -10.09 -0.83 -3.27
N HIS A 207 -10.17 0.40 -3.77
CA HIS A 207 -11.06 1.40 -3.17
C HIS A 207 -11.77 2.30 -4.15
N HIS A 208 -12.98 2.72 -3.77
CA HIS A 208 -13.81 3.64 -4.56
C HIS A 208 -14.11 3.15 -5.99
N ASN A 209 -14.14 1.83 -6.19
CA ASN A 209 -14.51 1.25 -7.47
C ASN A 209 -16.01 0.94 -7.55
N LEU A 210 -16.59 1.00 -8.75
CA LEU A 210 -17.93 0.50 -9.03
C LEU A 210 -17.84 -0.85 -9.72
N LEU A 211 -18.43 -1.89 -9.14
CA LEU A 211 -18.63 -3.19 -9.78
C LEU A 211 -20.10 -3.38 -10.06
N ALA A 212 -20.48 -3.47 -11.33
CA ALA A 212 -21.88 -3.44 -11.73
C ALA A 212 -22.23 -4.51 -12.78
N HIS A 213 -23.37 -5.18 -12.57
CA HIS A 213 -23.95 -6.11 -13.56
C HIS A 213 -23.04 -7.30 -13.89
N HIS A 214 -22.52 -7.97 -12.87
CA HIS A 214 -21.80 -9.22 -13.03
C HIS A 214 -22.66 -10.41 -12.62
N ASP A 215 -22.47 -11.57 -13.26
CA ASP A 215 -23.08 -12.80 -12.77
C ASP A 215 -22.50 -13.11 -11.38
N SER A 216 -21.18 -13.24 -11.25
CA SER A 216 -20.54 -13.56 -9.96
C SER A 216 -19.20 -12.85 -9.81
N ARG A 217 -18.48 -13.17 -8.73
CA ARG A 217 -17.17 -12.59 -8.39
C ARG A 217 -17.24 -11.07 -8.36
N THR A 218 -18.02 -10.56 -7.42
CA THR A 218 -18.23 -9.12 -7.22
C THR A 218 -17.77 -8.68 -5.83
N PRO A 219 -16.45 -8.76 -5.52
CA PRO A 219 -15.37 -9.55 -6.15
C PRO A 219 -15.28 -10.98 -5.57
N ARG A 220 -14.66 -11.94 -6.25
CA ARG A 220 -14.12 -13.12 -5.56
C ARG A 220 -12.84 -12.71 -4.84
N LEU A 221 -12.65 -13.14 -3.60
CA LEU A 221 -11.37 -13.05 -2.92
C LEU A 221 -10.52 -14.27 -3.26
N GLY A 222 -9.38 -14.04 -3.91
CA GLY A 222 -8.51 -15.11 -4.38
C GLY A 222 -7.07 -14.88 -3.99
N ASN A 223 -6.56 -15.77 -3.13
CA ASN A 223 -5.12 -15.87 -2.97
C ASN A 223 -4.49 -16.45 -4.24
N ARG A 224 -3.23 -16.10 -4.48
CA ARG A 224 -2.41 -16.71 -5.53
C ARG A 224 -1.45 -17.71 -4.92
N PRO A 225 -1.14 -18.83 -5.60
CA PRO A 225 -0.08 -19.75 -5.18
C PRO A 225 1.25 -19.04 -4.86
N THR A 226 1.56 -17.96 -5.59
CA THR A 226 2.76 -17.14 -5.40
C THR A 226 2.81 -16.41 -4.06
N TYR A 227 1.66 -16.07 -3.48
CA TYR A 227 1.54 -15.16 -2.33
C TYR A 227 0.74 -15.75 -1.17
N VAL A 228 0.57 -17.08 -1.13
CA VAL A 228 -0.23 -17.74 -0.10
C VAL A 228 0.22 -17.34 1.31
N GLN A 229 -0.71 -16.89 2.15
CA GLN A 229 -0.52 -16.41 3.53
C GLN A 229 0.32 -15.13 3.68
N GLN A 230 0.85 -14.58 2.58
CA GLN A 230 1.55 -13.30 2.52
C GLN A 230 0.63 -12.17 2.03
N ASP A 231 -0.58 -12.50 1.59
CA ASP A 231 -1.53 -11.52 1.12
C ASP A 231 -1.97 -10.58 2.26
N THR A 232 -2.05 -9.29 1.92
CA THR A 232 -2.53 -8.22 2.79
C THR A 232 -3.34 -7.29 1.92
N THR A 233 -4.65 -7.52 1.89
CA THR A 233 -5.56 -6.84 0.96
C THR A 233 -6.44 -5.86 1.71
N ASP A 234 -6.51 -4.63 1.22
CA ASP A 234 -7.37 -3.58 1.75
C ASP A 234 -8.50 -3.28 0.75
N ILE A 235 -9.73 -3.58 1.14
CA ILE A 235 -10.93 -3.40 0.30
C ILE A 235 -11.85 -2.42 1.01
N ARG A 236 -11.95 -1.19 0.50
CA ARG A 236 -12.79 -0.17 1.15
C ARG A 236 -13.54 0.75 0.20
N ASN A 237 -14.69 1.24 0.63
CA ASN A 237 -15.47 2.24 -0.11
C ASN A 237 -15.82 1.88 -1.56
N ASN A 238 -15.88 0.60 -1.91
CA ASN A 238 -16.33 0.16 -3.23
C ASN A 238 -17.87 0.07 -3.26
N VAL A 239 -18.46 0.25 -4.44
CA VAL A 239 -19.89 0.05 -4.70
C VAL A 239 -20.10 -1.24 -5.48
N MET A 240 -20.88 -2.16 -4.91
CA MET A 240 -21.21 -3.45 -5.53
C MET A 240 -22.69 -3.42 -5.94
N TYR A 241 -22.97 -3.60 -7.24
CA TYR A 241 -24.32 -3.46 -7.79
C TYR A 241 -24.75 -4.63 -8.70
N ASN A 242 -25.98 -5.10 -8.50
CA ASN A 242 -26.69 -6.03 -9.40
C ASN A 242 -25.93 -7.33 -9.72
N TRP A 243 -25.38 -8.00 -8.70
CA TRP A 243 -24.81 -9.34 -8.86
C TRP A 243 -25.92 -10.42 -8.91
N SER A 244 -25.74 -11.48 -9.69
CA SER A 244 -26.74 -12.55 -9.84
C SER A 244 -26.44 -13.80 -8.98
N GLY A 245 -25.16 -14.17 -8.94
CA GLY A 245 -24.59 -15.34 -8.33
C GLY A 245 -24.04 -15.00 -6.94
N ASN A 246 -22.80 -15.38 -6.67
CA ASN A 246 -22.28 -15.36 -5.30
C ASN A 246 -21.98 -13.96 -4.74
N GLY A 247 -21.99 -12.90 -5.56
CA GLY A 247 -21.49 -11.59 -5.14
C GLY A 247 -20.03 -11.71 -4.70
N CYS A 248 -19.72 -11.24 -3.48
CA CYS A 248 -18.41 -11.44 -2.89
C CYS A 248 -18.28 -12.79 -2.14
N TYR A 249 -17.20 -13.53 -2.38
CA TYR A 249 -16.94 -14.84 -1.76
C TYR A 249 -15.47 -15.27 -1.90
N GLY A 250 -15.05 -16.33 -1.20
CA GLY A 250 -13.70 -16.91 -1.27
C GLY A 250 -12.85 -16.58 -0.05
N GLY A 251 -11.58 -16.23 -0.27
CA GLY A 251 -10.69 -15.73 0.79
C GLY A 251 -9.93 -16.85 1.52
N GLU A 252 -9.70 -17.96 0.83
CA GLU A 252 -9.00 -19.10 1.39
C GLU A 252 -7.59 -18.68 1.88
N GLY A 253 -7.34 -18.77 3.19
CA GLY A 253 -6.07 -18.38 3.83
C GLY A 253 -5.68 -16.89 3.75
N MET A 254 -6.58 -16.01 3.33
CA MET A 254 -6.27 -14.60 3.08
C MET A 254 -6.27 -13.70 4.34
N LYS A 255 -5.66 -12.51 4.27
CA LYS A 255 -5.78 -11.43 5.26
C LYS A 255 -6.36 -10.18 4.61
N VAL A 256 -7.56 -9.79 5.01
CA VAL A 256 -8.33 -8.76 4.30
C VAL A 256 -8.99 -7.75 5.26
N ASN A 257 -8.90 -6.46 4.93
CA ASN A 257 -9.76 -5.42 5.48
C ASN A 257 -10.96 -5.22 4.55
N PHE A 258 -12.18 -5.19 5.11
CA PHE A 258 -13.42 -4.83 4.42
C PHE A 258 -14.08 -3.66 5.13
N VAL A 259 -13.88 -2.45 4.62
CA VAL A 259 -14.30 -1.22 5.32
C VAL A 259 -15.23 -0.37 4.46
N ASN A 260 -16.41 -0.03 4.97
CA ASN A 260 -17.31 0.95 4.36
C ASN A 260 -17.64 0.71 2.87
N ASN A 261 -17.72 -0.56 2.42
CA ASN A 261 -18.21 -0.87 1.08
C ASN A 261 -19.75 -0.79 1.05
N TYR A 262 -20.30 -0.34 -0.08
CA TYR A 262 -21.73 -0.16 -0.29
C TYR A 262 -22.28 -1.26 -1.19
N TYR A 263 -23.25 -2.02 -0.68
CA TYR A 263 -23.88 -3.14 -1.39
C TYR A 263 -25.30 -2.75 -1.79
N LYS A 264 -25.59 -2.83 -3.09
CA LYS A 264 -26.91 -2.54 -3.64
C LYS A 264 -27.39 -3.71 -4.52
N PRO A 265 -28.30 -4.55 -4.00
CA PRO A 265 -28.98 -5.54 -4.83
C PRO A 265 -29.68 -4.85 -6.01
N GLY A 266 -29.74 -5.55 -7.14
CA GLY A 266 -30.45 -5.06 -8.32
C GLY A 266 -31.40 -6.12 -8.87
N PRO A 267 -32.04 -5.83 -10.01
CA PRO A 267 -32.98 -6.74 -10.66
C PRO A 267 -32.48 -8.20 -10.85
N ALA A 268 -31.20 -8.42 -11.17
CA ALA A 268 -30.62 -9.77 -11.24
C ALA A 268 -30.47 -10.44 -9.87
N THR A 269 -30.09 -9.67 -8.85
CA THR A 269 -29.99 -10.15 -7.46
C THR A 269 -31.37 -10.60 -6.98
N ASP A 270 -32.39 -9.78 -7.20
CA ASP A 270 -33.77 -10.04 -6.80
C ASP A 270 -34.32 -11.29 -7.51
N ALA A 271 -34.04 -11.46 -8.80
CA ALA A 271 -34.43 -12.65 -9.56
C ALA A 271 -33.80 -13.95 -9.01
N ARG A 272 -32.62 -13.87 -8.38
CA ARG A 272 -31.86 -15.02 -7.87
C ARG A 272 -32.01 -15.26 -6.36
N ALA A 273 -32.39 -14.25 -5.60
CA ALA A 273 -32.55 -14.30 -4.15
C ALA A 273 -33.87 -14.98 -3.75
N THR A 274 -34.06 -16.27 -4.10
CA THR A 274 -35.25 -17.06 -3.73
C THR A 274 -34.89 -18.34 -2.98
N GLY A 275 -35.76 -18.81 -2.08
CA GLY A 275 -35.53 -20.03 -1.30
C GLY A 275 -34.22 -20.01 -0.50
N SER A 276 -33.37 -21.03 -0.70
CA SER A 276 -32.06 -21.13 -0.06
C SER A 276 -31.04 -20.07 -0.51
N ARG A 277 -31.35 -19.31 -1.57
CA ARG A 277 -30.52 -18.21 -2.09
C ARG A 277 -30.95 -16.82 -1.61
N GLN A 278 -31.98 -16.71 -0.77
CA GLN A 278 -32.38 -15.47 -0.11
C GLN A 278 -31.22 -14.69 0.54
N PRO A 279 -30.20 -15.34 1.15
CA PRO A 279 -29.07 -14.61 1.74
C PRO A 279 -28.20 -13.81 0.76
N LEU A 280 -28.36 -14.00 -0.56
CA LEU A 280 -27.58 -13.27 -1.58
C LEU A 280 -27.81 -11.77 -1.55
N ALA A 281 -29.02 -11.30 -1.22
CA ALA A 281 -29.37 -9.89 -1.26
C ALA A 281 -28.74 -9.04 -0.14
N TYR A 282 -28.28 -9.66 0.95
CA TYR A 282 -27.63 -8.97 2.08
C TYR A 282 -26.23 -9.53 2.39
N ARG A 283 -25.65 -10.27 1.45
CA ARG A 283 -24.30 -10.83 1.58
C ARG A 283 -23.26 -9.72 1.53
N ILE A 284 -22.38 -9.69 2.52
CA ILE A 284 -21.11 -8.94 2.46
C ILE A 284 -20.05 -9.84 1.83
N CYS A 285 -19.85 -11.05 2.35
CA CYS A 285 -18.93 -12.02 1.73
C CYS A 285 -19.21 -13.47 2.19
N GLY A 286 -19.25 -14.40 1.25
CA GLY A 286 -19.27 -15.85 1.54
C GLY A 286 -17.86 -16.41 1.72
N LEU A 287 -17.37 -16.44 2.95
CA LEU A 287 -16.01 -16.90 3.24
C LEU A 287 -15.84 -18.42 3.02
N GLY A 288 -14.71 -18.79 2.42
CA GLY A 288 -14.36 -20.16 2.05
C GLY A 288 -13.04 -20.64 2.63
N VAL A 289 -12.77 -21.93 2.41
CA VAL A 289 -11.51 -22.58 2.75
C VAL A 289 -11.08 -23.50 1.61
N SER A 290 -9.78 -23.58 1.32
CA SER A 290 -9.28 -24.46 0.28
C SER A 290 -9.33 -25.91 0.75
N THR A 291 -9.97 -26.77 -0.05
CA THR A 291 -10.04 -28.23 0.19
C THR A 291 -9.13 -29.01 -0.76
N LYS A 292 -8.33 -28.31 -1.57
CA LYS A 292 -7.42 -28.91 -2.53
C LYS A 292 -6.12 -29.30 -1.84
N VAL A 293 -5.89 -30.60 -1.67
CA VAL A 293 -4.64 -31.13 -1.10
C VAL A 293 -3.45 -30.64 -1.93
N GLY A 294 -2.42 -30.13 -1.25
CA GLY A 294 -1.22 -29.57 -1.87
C GLY A 294 -1.29 -28.07 -2.18
N ASP A 295 -2.44 -27.43 -1.95
CA ASP A 295 -2.53 -25.97 -1.95
C ASP A 295 -1.89 -25.39 -0.67
N GLY A 296 -1.17 -24.28 -0.79
CA GLY A 296 -0.52 -23.62 0.36
C GLY A 296 -1.51 -23.09 1.40
N SER A 297 -2.78 -22.94 1.01
CA SER A 297 -3.92 -22.55 1.85
C SER A 297 -4.81 -23.72 2.25
N TYR A 298 -4.38 -24.97 2.04
CA TYR A 298 -5.18 -26.15 2.34
C TYR A 298 -5.66 -26.17 3.80
N LEU A 299 -6.99 -26.12 3.98
CA LEU A 299 -7.69 -26.04 5.27
C LEU A 299 -7.31 -24.84 6.15
N ILE A 300 -6.73 -23.79 5.56
CA ILE A 300 -6.39 -22.55 6.27
C ILE A 300 -7.50 -21.54 6.07
N TRP A 301 -8.13 -21.13 7.17
CA TRP A 301 -9.09 -20.05 7.19
C TRP A 301 -8.40 -18.69 7.23
N GLY A 302 -8.90 -17.75 6.44
CA GLY A 302 -8.39 -16.38 6.42
C GLY A 302 -8.67 -15.57 7.70
N LYS A 303 -8.14 -14.36 7.75
CA LYS A 303 -8.31 -13.37 8.81
C LYS A 303 -8.89 -12.08 8.23
N TYR A 304 -9.94 -11.57 8.86
CA TYR A 304 -10.72 -10.47 8.29
C TYR A 304 -11.01 -9.41 9.34
N PHE A 305 -10.70 -8.16 9.00
CA PHE A 305 -11.30 -7.01 9.67
C PHE A 305 -12.48 -6.55 8.81
N VAL A 306 -13.67 -6.44 9.39
CA VAL A 306 -14.90 -6.09 8.66
C VAL A 306 -15.63 -5.03 9.47
N ASP A 307 -15.80 -3.84 8.89
CA ASP A 307 -16.44 -2.70 9.56
C ASP A 307 -17.20 -1.78 8.59
N GLY A 308 -18.32 -1.23 9.07
CA GLY A 308 -19.10 -0.18 8.39
C GLY A 308 -19.61 -0.46 6.98
N ASN A 309 -19.58 -1.71 6.51
CA ASN A 309 -20.18 -2.07 5.21
C ASN A 309 -21.70 -1.95 5.30
N ASP A 310 -22.32 -1.40 4.27
CA ASP A 310 -23.74 -1.04 4.31
C ASP A 310 -24.53 -1.61 3.12
N ASN A 311 -25.79 -1.91 3.40
CA ASN A 311 -26.82 -2.20 2.43
C ASN A 311 -28.11 -1.58 2.96
N PRO A 312 -28.52 -0.41 2.43
CA PRO A 312 -29.66 0.33 2.99
C PRO A 312 -31.01 -0.39 2.92
N ASP A 313 -31.16 -1.41 2.07
CA ASP A 313 -32.37 -2.24 2.06
C ASP A 313 -32.47 -3.13 3.32
N TYR A 314 -31.34 -3.33 4.01
CA TYR A 314 -31.21 -4.12 5.23
C TYR A 314 -30.50 -3.30 6.32
N PRO A 315 -31.16 -2.30 6.94
CA PRO A 315 -30.51 -1.37 7.88
C PRO A 315 -29.81 -2.01 9.08
N SER A 316 -30.23 -3.22 9.48
CA SER A 316 -29.56 -4.00 10.53
C SER A 316 -28.15 -4.46 10.13
N LEU A 317 -27.86 -4.57 8.83
CA LEU A 317 -26.56 -5.05 8.32
C LEU A 317 -25.42 -4.14 8.76
N LEU A 318 -25.62 -2.82 8.77
CA LEU A 318 -24.62 -1.83 9.13
C LEU A 318 -23.94 -2.13 10.48
N ASN A 319 -24.71 -2.60 11.47
CA ASN A 319 -24.22 -2.93 12.81
C ASN A 319 -24.02 -4.44 13.03
N LYS A 320 -24.30 -5.27 12.02
CA LYS A 320 -24.29 -6.74 12.09
C LYS A 320 -23.63 -7.35 10.86
N ASN A 321 -22.54 -6.72 10.40
CA ASN A 321 -21.78 -7.17 9.24
C ASN A 321 -21.44 -8.67 9.37
N TRP A 322 -20.96 -9.10 10.54
CA TRP A 322 -20.62 -10.49 10.81
C TRP A 322 -21.84 -11.41 10.93
N GLU A 323 -22.80 -11.05 11.78
CA GLU A 323 -23.93 -11.90 12.16
C GLU A 323 -24.96 -12.07 11.03
N MET A 324 -25.03 -11.12 10.10
CA MET A 324 -25.95 -11.16 8.95
C MET A 324 -25.22 -11.34 7.62
N GLY A 325 -24.16 -10.58 7.38
CA GLY A 325 -23.50 -10.47 6.08
C GLY A 325 -22.37 -11.45 5.82
N ILE A 326 -21.84 -12.11 6.86
CA ILE A 326 -20.69 -13.03 6.75
C ILE A 326 -21.03 -14.44 7.26
N TYR A 327 -21.29 -14.65 8.55
CA TYR A 327 -21.42 -15.99 9.11
C TYR A 327 -22.52 -16.84 8.48
N PRO A 328 -23.74 -16.31 8.20
CA PRO A 328 -24.78 -17.08 7.51
C PRO A 328 -24.45 -17.39 6.04
N GLN A 329 -23.42 -16.76 5.48
CA GLN A 329 -22.99 -16.92 4.09
C GLN A 329 -21.90 -17.99 3.93
N ILE A 330 -21.34 -18.48 5.04
CA ILE A 330 -20.35 -19.57 5.03
C ILE A 330 -21.09 -20.88 4.73
N SER A 331 -20.70 -21.53 3.63
CA SER A 331 -21.31 -22.80 3.22
C SER A 331 -21.10 -23.89 4.29
N SER A 332 -22.15 -24.66 4.56
CA SER A 332 -22.08 -25.86 5.42
C SER A 332 -21.19 -26.96 4.83
N GLU A 333 -20.86 -26.87 3.54
CA GLU A 333 -19.95 -27.81 2.86
C GLU A 333 -18.48 -27.51 3.16
N ASN A 334 -18.15 -26.33 3.70
CA ASN A 334 -16.78 -25.99 4.09
C ASN A 334 -16.34 -26.83 5.30
N PRO A 335 -15.31 -27.68 5.17
CA PRO A 335 -14.85 -28.50 6.28
C PRO A 335 -14.21 -27.64 7.37
N GLY A 336 -14.32 -28.11 8.62
CA GLY A 336 -13.63 -27.49 9.75
C GLY A 336 -14.19 -26.14 10.19
N TYR A 337 -15.38 -25.74 9.73
CA TYR A 337 -16.09 -24.58 10.30
C TYR A 337 -16.70 -24.96 11.66
N THR A 338 -16.05 -24.53 12.74
CA THR A 338 -16.46 -24.77 14.13
C THR A 338 -16.68 -23.44 14.87
N ALA A 339 -17.16 -23.49 16.12
CA ALA A 339 -17.22 -22.29 16.96
C ALA A 339 -15.83 -21.64 17.14
N ALA A 340 -14.78 -22.43 17.34
CA ALA A 340 -13.41 -21.92 17.43
C ALA A 340 -12.95 -21.26 16.12
N THR A 341 -13.30 -21.86 14.97
CA THR A 341 -13.00 -21.28 13.66
C THR A 341 -13.70 -19.94 13.49
N LYS A 342 -14.99 -19.88 13.80
CA LYS A 342 -15.82 -18.67 13.77
C LYS A 342 -15.21 -17.53 14.59
N ASP A 343 -14.68 -17.82 15.77
CA ASP A 343 -14.04 -16.83 16.63
C ASP A 343 -12.66 -16.41 16.08
N SER A 344 -11.95 -17.31 15.39
CA SER A 344 -10.60 -17.06 14.92
C SER A 344 -10.51 -16.22 13.63
N ILE A 345 -11.53 -16.26 12.75
CA ILE A 345 -11.47 -15.58 11.44
C ILE A 345 -11.66 -14.07 11.54
N ARG A 346 -12.22 -13.58 12.65
CA ARG A 346 -12.47 -12.16 12.89
C ARG A 346 -11.27 -11.50 13.56
N LEU A 347 -10.84 -10.37 13.02
CA LEU A 347 -9.88 -9.45 13.64
C LEU A 347 -10.65 -8.34 14.36
N SER A 348 -10.15 -7.92 15.53
CA SER A 348 -10.70 -6.80 16.30
C SER A 348 -10.20 -5.44 15.82
N GLU A 349 -9.05 -5.42 15.14
CA GLU A 349 -8.38 -4.23 14.62
C GLU A 349 -8.04 -4.42 13.14
N PRO A 350 -7.96 -3.35 12.35
CA PRO A 350 -7.58 -3.45 10.94
C PRO A 350 -6.15 -3.96 10.80
N LEU A 351 -5.91 -4.72 9.73
CA LEU A 351 -4.56 -5.02 9.25
C LEU A 351 -3.88 -3.70 8.84
N PRO A 352 -2.55 -3.57 8.96
CA PRO A 352 -1.81 -2.44 8.40
C PRO A 352 -2.19 -2.17 6.94
N TYR A 353 -2.45 -0.91 6.59
CA TYR A 353 -2.79 -0.47 5.22
C TYR A 353 -2.12 0.89 4.92
N MET A 354 -1.80 1.12 3.64
CA MET A 354 -1.22 2.39 3.18
C MET A 354 -2.24 3.52 3.18
N TYR A 355 -1.78 4.77 3.12
CA TYR A 355 -2.62 5.96 3.11
C TYR A 355 -3.79 5.85 2.13
N VAL A 356 -5.02 5.99 2.63
CA VAL A 356 -6.27 6.05 1.85
C VAL A 356 -7.26 7.04 2.48
N SER A 357 -7.92 7.83 1.65
CA SER A 357 -9.04 8.68 2.02
C SER A 357 -10.31 7.83 2.19
N THR A 358 -10.82 7.70 3.42
CA THR A 358 -11.92 6.79 3.75
C THR A 358 -13.22 7.54 4.00
N HIS A 359 -14.27 7.22 3.25
CA HIS A 359 -15.62 7.77 3.42
C HIS A 359 -16.52 6.82 4.23
N THR A 360 -17.69 7.28 4.67
CA THR A 360 -18.78 6.35 5.04
C THR A 360 -19.24 5.56 3.81
N ALA A 361 -19.90 4.42 3.97
CA ALA A 361 -20.40 3.65 2.82
C ALA A 361 -21.40 4.45 1.97
N ALA A 362 -22.26 5.26 2.60
CA ALA A 362 -23.23 6.11 1.92
C ALA A 362 -22.56 7.26 1.15
N ASP A 363 -21.56 7.92 1.74
CA ASP A 363 -20.80 8.97 1.03
C ASP A 363 -19.98 8.37 -0.10
N ALA A 364 -19.33 7.22 0.12
CA ALA A 364 -18.62 6.48 -0.90
C ALA A 364 -19.52 6.16 -2.10
N TYR A 365 -20.77 5.76 -1.86
CA TYR A 365 -21.73 5.53 -2.93
C TYR A 365 -21.92 6.75 -3.83
N GLU A 366 -22.16 7.93 -3.25
CA GLU A 366 -22.33 9.15 -4.04
C GLU A 366 -21.05 9.57 -4.76
N LYS A 367 -19.89 9.46 -4.10
CA LYS A 367 -18.59 9.80 -4.69
C LYS A 367 -18.23 8.88 -5.84
N VAL A 368 -18.34 7.56 -5.66
CA VAL A 368 -18.04 6.57 -6.70
C VAL A 368 -18.92 6.79 -7.93
N LEU A 369 -20.23 7.00 -7.73
CA LEU A 369 -21.13 7.26 -8.85
C LEU A 369 -20.88 8.62 -9.53
N ALA A 370 -20.28 9.58 -8.84
CA ALA A 370 -19.87 10.85 -9.44
C ALA A 370 -18.54 10.75 -10.19
N TYR A 371 -17.54 10.09 -9.62
CA TYR A 371 -16.14 10.24 -10.03
C TYR A 371 -15.45 8.97 -10.53
N ALA A 372 -15.98 7.76 -10.32
CA ALA A 372 -15.32 6.55 -10.82
C ALA A 372 -15.39 6.39 -12.36
N GLY A 373 -14.46 5.62 -12.91
CA GLY A 373 -14.28 5.39 -14.34
C GLY A 373 -13.59 6.57 -15.02
N CYS A 374 -13.70 6.66 -16.35
CA CYS A 374 -13.21 7.81 -17.11
C CYS A 374 -14.10 9.05 -16.87
N SER A 375 -14.11 9.56 -15.64
CA SER A 375 -15.03 10.61 -15.17
C SER A 375 -14.75 12.00 -15.74
N ARG A 376 -13.54 12.24 -16.25
CA ARG A 376 -13.19 13.44 -17.02
C ARG A 376 -14.12 13.65 -18.22
N SER A 377 -14.45 12.57 -18.93
CA SER A 377 -15.53 12.56 -19.92
C SER A 377 -16.07 11.15 -19.98
N ARG A 378 -17.23 10.87 -19.36
CA ARG A 378 -17.88 9.55 -19.42
C ARG A 378 -18.56 9.37 -20.77
N ASP A 379 -18.41 8.18 -21.34
CA ASP A 379 -19.17 7.83 -22.53
C ASP A 379 -20.58 7.34 -22.16
N LYS A 380 -21.33 6.94 -23.19
CA LYS A 380 -22.71 6.47 -23.03
C LYS A 380 -22.82 5.22 -22.16
N LEU A 381 -21.85 4.32 -22.19
CA LEU A 381 -21.90 3.09 -21.40
C LEU A 381 -21.63 3.41 -19.93
N ASP A 382 -20.57 4.15 -19.61
CA ASP A 382 -20.26 4.50 -18.21
C ASP A 382 -21.43 5.28 -17.58
N SER A 383 -22.02 6.20 -18.34
CA SER A 383 -23.22 6.96 -17.92
C SER A 383 -24.43 6.06 -17.67
N LEU A 384 -24.62 5.06 -18.52
CA LEU A 384 -25.70 4.07 -18.37
C LEU A 384 -25.50 3.25 -17.09
N ILE A 385 -24.29 2.73 -16.85
CA ILE A 385 -23.98 1.89 -15.69
C ILE A 385 -24.17 2.66 -14.38
N VAL A 386 -23.75 3.93 -14.34
CA VAL A 386 -24.00 4.83 -13.22
C VAL A 386 -25.49 5.09 -13.04
N SER A 387 -26.23 5.35 -14.13
CA SER A 387 -27.69 5.55 -14.10
C SER A 387 -28.42 4.32 -13.58
N ASP A 388 -28.07 3.14 -14.07
CA ASP A 388 -28.65 1.87 -13.62
C ASP A 388 -28.38 1.64 -12.13
N THR A 389 -27.15 1.93 -11.68
CA THR A 389 -26.79 1.84 -10.26
C THR A 389 -27.54 2.86 -9.40
N ARG A 390 -27.72 4.11 -9.85
CA ARG A 390 -28.53 5.13 -9.14
C ARG A 390 -29.98 4.70 -9.02
N LEU A 391 -30.58 4.32 -10.15
CA LEU A 391 -32.01 4.07 -10.27
C LEU A 391 -32.42 2.63 -9.91
N ARG A 392 -31.47 1.78 -9.53
CA ARG A 392 -31.67 0.34 -9.29
C ARG A 392 -32.31 -0.35 -10.51
N LYS A 393 -31.79 -0.06 -11.70
CA LYS A 393 -32.26 -0.59 -12.98
C LYS A 393 -31.27 -1.57 -13.61
N ALA A 394 -31.77 -2.27 -14.62
CA ALA A 394 -31.01 -3.14 -15.49
C ALA A 394 -31.49 -2.88 -16.92
N SER A 395 -30.88 -1.89 -17.58
CA SER A 395 -31.38 -1.34 -18.84
C SER A 395 -31.26 -2.30 -20.02
N PHE A 396 -30.26 -3.20 -19.99
CA PHE A 396 -30.06 -4.23 -21.01
C PHE A 396 -29.84 -5.59 -20.35
N THR A 397 -30.19 -6.65 -21.07
CA THR A 397 -30.09 -8.04 -20.62
C THR A 397 -29.72 -8.88 -21.84
N GLY A 398 -29.07 -10.02 -21.62
CA GLY A 398 -28.84 -11.04 -22.64
C GLY A 398 -30.13 -11.45 -23.34
N LYS A 399 -29.98 -12.23 -24.41
CA LYS A 399 -31.10 -12.76 -25.22
C LYS A 399 -31.12 -14.29 -25.29
N GLY A 400 -30.33 -14.96 -24.44
CA GLY A 400 -30.20 -16.40 -24.34
C GLY A 400 -31.18 -17.08 -23.38
N GLU A 401 -30.95 -18.37 -23.14
CA GLU A 401 -31.72 -19.14 -22.17
C GLU A 401 -31.19 -18.90 -20.75
N GLY A 402 -32.07 -18.51 -19.83
CA GLY A 402 -31.72 -18.31 -18.42
C GLY A 402 -31.09 -16.96 -18.11
N ASP A 403 -31.32 -15.95 -18.96
CA ASP A 403 -30.88 -14.57 -18.77
C ASP A 403 -31.38 -13.94 -17.49
N LEU A 404 -30.61 -12.99 -16.99
CA LEU A 404 -30.89 -12.28 -15.76
C LEU A 404 -30.80 -10.77 -16.00
N PRO A 405 -31.73 -9.98 -15.44
CA PRO A 405 -31.76 -8.54 -15.66
C PRO A 405 -30.41 -7.84 -15.46
N GLY A 406 -29.83 -7.28 -16.52
CA GLY A 406 -28.57 -6.54 -16.46
C GLY A 406 -27.36 -7.36 -16.87
N ILE A 407 -27.48 -8.69 -16.91
CA ILE A 407 -26.41 -9.60 -17.28
C ILE A 407 -26.51 -9.90 -18.76
N ILE A 408 -25.48 -9.55 -19.51
CA ILE A 408 -25.43 -9.66 -20.98
C ILE A 408 -24.49 -10.79 -21.41
N ASP A 409 -24.65 -11.26 -22.65
CA ASP A 409 -23.85 -12.36 -23.21
C ASP A 409 -22.86 -11.89 -24.28
N THR A 410 -23.16 -10.76 -24.92
CA THR A 410 -22.31 -10.12 -25.91
C THR A 410 -22.46 -8.60 -25.83
N PRO A 411 -21.45 -7.79 -26.21
CA PRO A 411 -21.60 -6.34 -26.28
C PRO A 411 -22.82 -5.90 -27.11
N TYR A 412 -23.24 -6.68 -28.11
CA TYR A 412 -24.38 -6.35 -28.96
C TYR A 412 -25.76 -6.46 -28.27
N ASP A 413 -25.84 -7.04 -27.07
CA ASP A 413 -27.10 -7.09 -26.31
C ASP A 413 -27.56 -5.70 -25.86
N ILE A 414 -26.65 -4.74 -25.77
CA ILE A 414 -26.98 -3.36 -25.41
C ILE A 414 -27.51 -2.53 -26.59
N LYS A 415 -27.71 -3.14 -27.77
CA LYS A 415 -28.26 -2.46 -28.95
C LYS A 415 -29.64 -1.86 -28.65
N PRO A 416 -29.82 -0.52 -28.70
CA PRO A 416 -31.13 0.09 -28.55
C PRO A 416 -32.10 -0.37 -29.65
N ALA A 417 -33.38 -0.51 -29.32
CA ALA A 417 -34.40 -0.99 -30.29
C ALA A 417 -34.52 -0.13 -31.56
N HIS A 418 -34.15 1.15 -31.49
CA HIS A 418 -34.19 2.11 -32.59
C HIS A 418 -32.82 2.38 -33.23
N ALA A 419 -31.79 1.61 -32.87
CA ALA A 419 -30.46 1.80 -33.42
C ALA A 419 -30.38 1.28 -34.85
N ASP A 420 -29.61 1.99 -35.69
CA ASP A 420 -29.41 1.65 -37.09
C ASP A 420 -28.77 0.27 -37.29
N ALA A 421 -28.81 -0.24 -38.52
CA ALA A 421 -28.27 -1.56 -38.85
C ALA A 421 -26.77 -1.66 -38.57
N ASP A 422 -26.03 -0.57 -38.77
CA ASP A 422 -24.58 -0.41 -38.60
C ASP A 422 -24.16 0.08 -37.21
N TRP A 423 -25.09 0.15 -36.25
CA TRP A 423 -24.77 0.53 -34.87
C TRP A 423 -23.70 -0.39 -34.26
N SER A 424 -22.72 0.22 -33.60
CA SER A 424 -21.65 -0.45 -32.86
C SER A 424 -21.88 -0.35 -31.35
N PRO A 425 -21.60 -1.41 -30.56
CA PRO A 425 -21.66 -1.34 -29.12
C PRO A 425 -20.58 -0.44 -28.53
N TRP A 426 -19.42 -0.29 -29.19
CA TRP A 426 -18.41 0.71 -28.81
C TRP A 426 -18.92 2.11 -29.16
N PRO A 427 -19.20 2.97 -28.17
CA PRO A 427 -19.71 4.31 -28.45
C PRO A 427 -18.70 5.11 -29.28
N GLU A 428 -19.22 5.90 -30.24
CA GLU A 428 -18.42 6.91 -30.91
C GLU A 428 -17.91 7.93 -29.87
N LEU A 429 -16.58 8.03 -29.75
CA LEU A 429 -15.90 9.00 -28.90
C LEU A 429 -15.62 10.25 -29.74
N LYS A 430 -16.15 11.39 -29.31
CA LYS A 430 -16.09 12.63 -30.08
C LYS A 430 -14.80 13.36 -29.79
N GLN A 431 -14.00 13.55 -30.83
CA GLN A 431 -12.80 14.36 -30.75
C GLN A 431 -13.15 15.85 -30.59
N THR A 432 -12.45 16.52 -29.68
CA THR A 432 -12.37 17.98 -29.62
C THR A 432 -11.00 18.45 -30.11
N ARG A 433 -10.76 19.77 -30.09
CA ARG A 433 -9.45 20.32 -30.45
C ARG A 433 -8.36 19.72 -29.55
N SER A 434 -7.32 19.15 -30.14
CA SER A 434 -6.09 18.77 -29.44
C SER A 434 -5.34 20.03 -29.00
N TYR A 435 -4.63 19.93 -27.89
CA TYR A 435 -3.73 21.00 -27.45
C TYR A 435 -2.57 21.16 -28.42
N LYS A 436 -1.86 22.30 -28.33
CA LYS A 436 -0.66 22.53 -29.12
C LYS A 436 0.53 22.22 -28.22
N ASP A 437 1.46 21.44 -28.74
CA ASP A 437 2.68 21.04 -28.06
C ASP A 437 3.80 21.15 -29.10
N ALA A 438 4.55 22.25 -29.05
CA ALA A 438 5.46 22.61 -30.13
C ALA A 438 6.84 21.94 -30.02
N ASP A 439 7.25 21.47 -28.84
CA ASP A 439 8.51 20.76 -28.62
C ASP A 439 8.35 19.26 -28.32
N GLY A 440 7.12 18.78 -28.13
CA GLY A 440 6.76 17.38 -28.02
C GLY A 440 7.04 16.79 -26.64
N ASP A 441 6.98 17.60 -25.59
CA ASP A 441 7.21 17.17 -24.21
C ASP A 441 5.93 16.73 -23.47
N GLY A 442 4.79 16.73 -24.18
CA GLY A 442 3.51 16.29 -23.70
C GLY A 442 2.69 17.36 -22.98
N MET A 443 3.16 18.60 -22.91
CA MET A 443 2.47 19.73 -22.28
C MET A 443 1.81 20.66 -23.32
N ASP A 444 0.78 21.39 -22.91
CA ASP A 444 0.12 22.40 -23.76
C ASP A 444 0.91 23.71 -23.73
N ASP A 445 1.27 24.28 -24.88
CA ASP A 445 1.99 25.55 -25.01
C ASP A 445 1.34 26.66 -24.16
N ASP A 446 0.01 26.74 -24.15
CA ASP A 446 -0.73 27.77 -23.39
C ASP A 446 -0.58 27.54 -21.87
N TRP A 447 -0.52 26.27 -21.45
CA TRP A 447 -0.28 25.91 -20.05
C TRP A 447 1.16 26.21 -19.65
N GLU A 448 2.14 25.87 -20.48
CA GLU A 448 3.56 26.16 -20.24
C GLU A 448 3.81 27.65 -20.05
N ILE A 449 3.26 28.50 -20.94
CA ILE A 449 3.32 29.97 -20.81
C ILE A 449 2.73 30.42 -19.47
N SER A 450 1.63 29.80 -19.03
CA SER A 450 1.00 30.13 -17.74
C SER A 450 1.87 29.74 -16.53
N GLN A 451 2.73 28.72 -16.68
CA GLN A 451 3.69 28.26 -15.68
C GLN A 451 5.08 28.91 -15.83
N GLN A 452 5.24 29.87 -16.76
CA GLN A 452 6.51 30.54 -17.06
C GLN A 452 7.59 29.61 -17.63
N LEU A 453 7.17 28.53 -18.30
CA LEU A 453 8.04 27.64 -19.07
C LEU A 453 8.15 28.10 -20.53
N ASN A 454 9.09 27.53 -21.27
CA ASN A 454 9.30 27.82 -22.69
C ASN A 454 8.71 26.73 -23.59
N PRO A 455 7.64 27.00 -24.37
CA PRO A 455 6.99 26.02 -25.26
C PRO A 455 7.82 25.55 -26.47
N GLN A 456 9.13 25.74 -26.43
CA GLN A 456 10.08 25.35 -27.48
C GLN A 456 11.29 24.63 -26.87
N ASP A 457 11.23 24.27 -25.59
CA ASP A 457 12.28 23.61 -24.83
C ASP A 457 11.72 22.43 -24.01
N ALA A 458 11.70 21.27 -24.65
CA ALA A 458 11.22 20.02 -24.06
C ALA A 458 11.97 19.57 -22.79
N SER A 459 13.07 20.23 -22.42
CA SER A 459 13.76 19.95 -21.15
C SER A 459 13.06 20.56 -19.94
N ASP A 460 12.20 21.57 -20.14
CA ASP A 460 11.39 22.17 -19.08
C ASP A 460 10.38 21.16 -18.49
N GLY A 461 9.87 20.23 -19.31
CA GLY A 461 9.02 19.12 -18.85
C GLY A 461 9.67 18.19 -17.81
N LEU A 462 11.00 18.21 -17.67
CA LEU A 462 11.77 17.45 -16.67
C LEU A 462 12.09 18.25 -15.40
N LEU A 463 11.81 19.56 -15.37
CA LEU A 463 11.98 20.37 -14.16
C LEU A 463 11.06 19.84 -13.06
N LEU A 464 11.52 19.89 -11.81
CA LEU A 464 10.78 19.40 -10.65
C LEU A 464 10.09 20.54 -9.93
N ASP A 465 8.85 20.32 -9.48
CA ASP A 465 8.19 21.16 -8.49
C ASP A 465 8.71 20.89 -7.06
N ASP A 466 8.24 21.67 -6.10
CA ASP A 466 8.62 21.52 -4.68
C ASP A 466 8.19 20.17 -4.06
N ASN A 467 7.30 19.44 -4.71
CA ASN A 467 6.81 18.13 -4.27
C ASN A 467 7.52 16.95 -4.97
N GLY A 468 8.46 17.24 -5.88
CA GLY A 468 9.25 16.25 -6.61
C GLY A 468 8.58 15.68 -7.86
N TYR A 469 7.51 16.31 -8.35
CA TYR A 469 6.88 15.97 -9.63
C TYR A 469 7.56 16.69 -10.79
N THR A 470 7.71 16.03 -11.94
CA THR A 470 8.13 16.75 -13.15
C THR A 470 7.05 17.72 -13.63
N MET A 471 7.40 18.78 -14.35
CA MET A 471 6.40 19.71 -14.90
C MET A 471 5.38 19.00 -15.80
N LEU A 472 5.81 17.97 -16.56
CA LEU A 472 4.87 17.09 -17.25
C LEU A 472 3.87 16.44 -16.29
N GLU A 473 4.31 15.87 -15.16
CA GLU A 473 3.39 15.30 -14.17
C GLU A 473 2.47 16.38 -13.57
N VAL A 474 2.97 17.59 -13.30
CA VAL A 474 2.14 18.71 -12.84
C VAL A 474 1.05 19.04 -13.86
N TYR A 475 1.41 19.13 -15.15
CA TYR A 475 0.45 19.33 -16.24
C TYR A 475 -0.60 18.22 -16.28
N LEU A 476 -0.17 16.95 -16.33
CA LEU A 476 -1.06 15.79 -16.38
C LEU A 476 -2.08 15.77 -15.23
N ASN A 477 -1.67 16.23 -14.04
CA ASN A 477 -2.54 16.29 -12.87
C ASN A 477 -3.45 17.52 -12.87
N SER A 478 -3.00 18.64 -13.44
CA SER A 478 -3.83 19.85 -13.60
C SER A 478 -5.07 19.60 -14.47
N LEU A 479 -4.99 18.66 -15.42
CA LEU A 479 -6.12 18.27 -16.27
C LEU A 479 -7.29 17.64 -15.50
N VAL A 480 -7.07 17.17 -14.28
CA VAL A 480 -8.05 16.41 -13.47
C VAL A 480 -8.03 16.81 -12.00
N ALA A 481 -7.51 18.00 -11.69
CA ALA A 481 -7.34 18.47 -10.32
C ALA A 481 -8.69 18.66 -9.60
N ASP A 482 -9.69 19.17 -10.32
CA ASP A 482 -11.06 19.37 -9.82
C ASP A 482 -11.73 18.05 -9.40
N ILE A 483 -11.55 17.00 -10.22
CA ILE A 483 -12.03 15.64 -9.91
C ILE A 483 -11.31 15.11 -8.67
N THR A 484 -9.98 15.20 -8.66
CA THR A 484 -9.14 14.68 -7.57
C THR A 484 -9.45 15.34 -6.23
N GLU A 485 -9.72 16.65 -6.22
CA GLU A 485 -10.15 17.36 -5.02
C GLU A 485 -11.56 16.92 -4.61
N ALA A 486 -12.52 16.98 -5.53
CA ALA A 486 -13.93 16.75 -5.22
C ALA A 486 -14.25 15.31 -4.81
N GLN A 487 -13.54 14.32 -5.36
CA GLN A 487 -13.74 12.91 -5.04
C GLN A 487 -13.36 12.58 -3.58
N ASN A 488 -12.36 13.28 -3.02
CA ASN A 488 -11.84 13.03 -1.67
C ASN A 488 -12.47 13.94 -0.60
N GLN A 489 -13.28 14.92 -0.99
CA GLN A 489 -13.97 15.80 -0.04
C GLN A 489 -14.89 15.02 0.91
N GLY A 490 -14.69 15.21 2.21
CA GLY A 490 -15.48 14.55 3.27
C GLY A 490 -14.90 13.21 3.73
N ALA A 491 -13.78 12.78 3.17
CA ALA A 491 -13.06 11.60 3.64
C ALA A 491 -12.30 11.85 4.94
N VAL A 492 -12.08 10.78 5.68
CA VAL A 492 -11.07 10.70 6.75
C VAL A 492 -9.84 10.01 6.19
N ALA A 493 -8.73 10.74 6.10
CA ALA A 493 -7.45 10.20 5.67
C ALA A 493 -6.78 9.40 6.79
N SER A 494 -6.31 8.19 6.47
CA SER A 494 -5.60 7.33 7.42
C SER A 494 -4.71 6.30 6.70
N GLY A 495 -3.82 5.65 7.45
CA GLY A 495 -2.90 4.62 6.92
C GLY A 495 -1.45 5.09 6.93
N TYR A 496 -0.55 4.21 6.50
CA TYR A 496 0.89 4.48 6.48
C TYR A 496 1.33 5.30 5.26
N ILE A 497 2.32 6.17 5.48
CA ILE A 497 3.00 7.00 4.48
C ILE A 497 4.49 6.64 4.47
N GLU A 498 5.11 6.55 3.29
CA GLU A 498 6.56 6.39 3.11
C GLU A 498 7.23 7.78 3.02
N TYR A 499 8.46 7.92 3.52
CA TYR A 499 9.22 9.18 3.51
C TYR A 499 10.53 9.00 2.75
N ASP A 500 10.92 9.99 1.95
CA ASP A 500 12.20 10.00 1.23
C ASP A 500 13.35 10.23 2.22
N ASN A 501 14.14 9.18 2.44
CA ASN A 501 15.36 9.26 3.23
C ASN A 501 16.57 9.21 2.29
N PRO A 502 17.33 10.30 2.12
CA PRO A 502 18.53 10.32 1.26
C PRO A 502 19.67 9.39 1.72
N ASN A 503 19.47 8.61 2.80
CA ASN A 503 20.37 7.53 3.23
C ASN A 503 19.95 6.13 2.72
N GLU A 504 19.12 6.03 1.68
CA GLU A 504 18.66 4.74 1.11
C GLU A 504 19.74 3.84 0.48
N ASN A 505 21.03 4.13 0.66
CA ASN A 505 22.11 3.17 0.45
C ASN A 505 22.59 2.49 1.76
N VAL A 506 21.68 2.22 2.70
CA VAL A 506 21.93 1.26 3.77
C VAL A 506 21.04 0.05 3.59
N VAL A 507 21.60 -0.98 2.95
CA VAL A 507 21.18 -2.36 3.13
C VAL A 507 21.34 -2.69 4.62
N SER A 508 20.23 -2.73 5.35
CA SER A 508 20.19 -3.41 6.65
C SER A 508 20.08 -4.91 6.38
N ILE A 509 21.17 -5.65 6.55
CA ILE A 509 21.15 -7.13 6.51
C ILE A 509 20.30 -7.64 7.69
N PRO A 510 19.51 -8.72 7.48
CA PRO A 510 18.47 -9.16 8.39
C PRO A 510 19.05 -9.72 9.69
N ALA A 511 18.31 -9.61 10.79
CA ALA A 511 18.58 -10.36 12.01
C ALA A 511 18.21 -11.85 11.86
N SER A 512 18.80 -12.58 10.91
CA SER A 512 18.94 -14.03 11.08
C SER A 512 20.03 -14.37 12.12
N LYS A 513 20.63 -13.37 12.78
CA LYS A 513 21.50 -13.52 13.96
C LYS A 513 21.41 -12.39 15.03
N ILE A 514 20.25 -11.77 15.27
CA ILE A 514 19.94 -11.22 16.61
C ILE A 514 18.52 -11.64 16.99
N ASP A 515 18.46 -12.83 17.55
CA ASP A 515 17.40 -13.31 18.43
C ASP A 515 17.72 -12.81 19.85
N LEU A 516 16.78 -12.10 20.46
CA LEU A 516 16.57 -12.12 21.92
C LEU A 516 15.06 -12.29 22.21
N ASP A 517 14.37 -12.99 21.29
CA ASP A 517 12.96 -13.35 21.14
C ASP A 517 11.86 -12.31 21.46
N LYS A 518 12.14 -11.17 22.09
CA LYS A 518 11.11 -10.27 22.66
C LYS A 518 11.51 -8.80 22.85
N ALA A 519 12.65 -8.33 22.34
CA ALA A 519 13.03 -6.93 22.52
C ALA A 519 12.21 -5.99 21.59
N GLU A 520 11.15 -5.38 22.12
CA GLU A 520 10.35 -4.38 21.40
C GLU A 520 10.89 -2.97 21.72
N ILE A 521 11.43 -2.28 20.71
CA ILE A 521 11.77 -0.85 20.82
C ILE A 521 10.47 -0.07 20.64
N ILE A 522 9.78 0.24 21.74
CA ILE A 522 8.56 1.05 21.69
C ILE A 522 8.93 2.53 21.71
N MET A 523 8.74 3.20 20.58
CA MET A 523 8.55 4.65 20.52
C MET A 523 7.05 4.92 20.68
N ALA A 524 6.56 5.09 21.90
CA ALA A 524 5.14 5.35 22.17
C ALA A 524 4.84 6.84 22.28
N SER A 525 3.74 7.23 21.64
CA SER A 525 3.17 8.57 21.59
C SER A 525 2.28 8.86 22.81
N ASP A 526 2.90 9.20 23.94
CA ASP A 526 2.29 10.04 24.98
C ASP A 526 3.30 10.79 25.88
N GLY A 527 4.62 10.57 25.73
CA GLY A 527 5.63 11.23 26.56
C GLY A 527 7.08 11.06 26.04
N LYS A 528 7.46 11.97 25.14
CA LYS A 528 8.79 12.34 24.60
C LYS A 528 10.05 11.53 25.07
N ASN A 529 10.64 10.82 24.10
CA ASN A 529 12.02 10.29 23.99
C ASN A 529 12.55 9.42 25.13
N LYS A 530 12.20 8.13 25.04
CA LYS A 530 12.70 7.07 25.92
C LYS A 530 13.29 5.95 25.06
N ALA A 531 14.58 5.64 25.21
CA ALA A 531 15.12 4.41 24.64
C ALA A 531 14.83 3.27 25.63
N VAL A 532 13.96 2.33 25.28
CA VAL A 532 13.60 1.18 26.15
C VAL A 532 13.97 -0.12 25.48
N ILE A 533 14.76 -0.94 26.16
CA ILE A 533 14.85 -2.37 25.89
C ILE A 533 13.77 -3.05 26.75
N LYS A 534 12.60 -3.34 26.18
CA LYS A 534 11.60 -4.21 26.82
C LYS A 534 11.76 -5.61 26.29
N GLY A 535 12.18 -6.55 27.12
CA GLY A 535 12.03 -7.99 26.88
C GLY A 535 11.25 -8.63 28.03
N ASP A 536 10.36 -9.58 27.73
CA ASP A 536 9.70 -10.38 28.78
C ASP A 536 10.64 -11.42 29.40
N LYS A 537 11.84 -11.61 28.84
CA LYS A 537 12.88 -12.52 29.31
C LYS A 537 14.16 -11.73 29.65
N ALA A 538 14.90 -12.21 30.64
CA ALA A 538 16.17 -11.62 31.07
C ALA A 538 17.30 -11.99 30.12
N ASP A 539 18.07 -11.00 29.69
CA ASP A 539 19.28 -11.22 28.89
C ASP A 539 20.52 -11.21 29.76
N SER A 540 21.37 -12.21 29.55
CA SER A 540 22.61 -12.41 30.29
C SER A 540 23.80 -11.69 29.66
N PHE A 541 24.50 -10.86 30.43
CA PHE A 541 25.69 -10.11 30.01
C PHE A 541 26.94 -10.58 30.74
N SER A 542 28.01 -10.83 29.99
CA SER A 542 29.31 -11.27 30.48
C SER A 542 30.21 -10.10 30.87
N HIS A 543 31.32 -10.40 31.54
CA HIS A 543 32.36 -9.41 31.80
C HIS A 543 32.87 -8.81 30.48
N ASN A 544 33.06 -7.49 30.45
CA ASN A 544 33.46 -6.70 29.28
C ASN A 544 32.45 -6.59 28.14
N ASP A 545 31.28 -7.22 28.20
CA ASP A 545 30.22 -6.90 27.25
C ASP A 545 29.89 -5.41 27.32
N VAL A 546 29.58 -4.82 26.16
CA VAL A 546 29.25 -3.40 26.04
C VAL A 546 27.95 -3.24 25.27
N LEU A 547 26.97 -2.63 25.93
CA LEU A 547 25.83 -2.03 25.24
C LEU A 547 26.21 -0.61 24.85
N ARG A 548 26.15 -0.33 23.54
CA ARG A 548 26.52 0.96 22.98
C ARG A 548 25.31 1.66 22.40
N PHE A 549 25.09 2.89 22.84
CA PHE A 549 24.08 3.79 22.33
C PHE A 549 24.78 4.99 21.67
N GLU A 550 24.43 5.35 20.45
CA GLU A 550 24.86 6.60 19.84
C GLU A 550 23.70 7.59 19.86
N LEU A 551 23.83 8.63 20.66
CA LEU A 551 22.88 9.72 20.84
C LEU A 551 23.30 10.86 19.90
N CYS A 552 22.62 11.04 18.78
CA CYS A 552 22.96 12.09 17.82
C CYS A 552 22.10 13.33 18.04
N ASN A 553 22.69 14.49 17.73
CA ASN A 553 22.13 15.84 17.76
C ASN A 553 21.46 16.16 19.12
N THR A 554 22.08 15.73 20.21
CA THR A 554 21.57 16.03 21.56
C THR A 554 21.69 17.52 21.82
N GLN A 555 20.69 18.11 22.47
CA GLN A 555 20.82 19.43 23.10
C GLN A 555 21.30 19.27 24.55
N SER A 556 21.80 20.36 25.15
CA SER A 556 22.24 20.33 26.55
C SER A 556 21.13 19.81 27.46
N ALA A 557 21.32 18.67 28.11
CA ALA A 557 20.28 18.08 28.95
C ALA A 557 20.80 17.04 29.92
N ALA A 558 20.12 16.93 31.06
CA ALA A 558 20.30 15.85 32.01
C ALA A 558 19.63 14.55 31.53
N PHE A 559 20.23 13.41 31.89
CA PHE A 559 19.73 12.08 31.56
C PHE A 559 19.54 11.23 32.80
N THR A 560 18.58 10.31 32.77
CA THR A 560 18.36 9.28 33.78
C THR A 560 18.24 7.91 33.11
N MET A 561 18.58 6.86 33.84
CA MET A 561 18.50 5.48 33.38
C MET A 561 17.79 4.64 34.43
N SER A 562 16.82 3.82 34.02
CA SER A 562 16.15 2.86 34.89
C SER A 562 16.21 1.45 34.31
N PHE A 563 16.43 0.43 35.12
CA PHE A 563 16.48 -0.96 34.67
C PHE A 563 16.23 -1.92 35.82
N ILE A 564 16.01 -3.18 35.48
CA ILE A 564 15.86 -4.27 36.42
C ILE A 564 17.03 -5.24 36.23
N ALA A 565 17.68 -5.66 37.31
CA ALA A 565 18.81 -6.58 37.25
C ALA A 565 18.73 -7.71 38.28
N SER A 566 19.29 -8.87 37.93
CA SER A 566 19.53 -9.96 38.89
C SER A 566 20.93 -10.55 38.72
N THR A 567 21.47 -11.08 39.81
CA THR A 567 22.70 -11.86 39.83
C THR A 567 22.67 -12.83 41.00
N LYS A 568 22.99 -14.09 40.76
CA LYS A 568 22.94 -15.13 41.79
C LYS A 568 24.24 -15.27 42.59
N ARG A 569 25.38 -14.96 41.97
CA ARG A 569 26.70 -15.41 42.47
C ARG A 569 27.45 -14.32 43.22
N ASP A 570 27.66 -13.16 42.60
CA ASP A 570 28.39 -12.03 43.17
C ASP A 570 27.79 -10.71 42.69
N ASP A 571 28.12 -9.64 43.42
CA ASP A 571 27.89 -8.27 42.97
C ASP A 571 28.67 -8.02 41.68
N PHE A 572 28.07 -7.28 40.74
CA PHE A 572 28.75 -6.79 39.55
C PHE A 572 28.62 -5.28 39.45
N LYS A 573 29.41 -4.66 38.58
CA LYS A 573 29.38 -3.22 38.37
C LYS A 573 29.02 -2.90 36.93
N LEU A 574 28.29 -1.82 36.73
CA LEU A 574 28.10 -1.18 35.43
C LEU A 574 28.99 0.05 35.40
N ASN A 575 29.85 0.15 34.39
CA ASN A 575 30.53 1.38 34.07
C ASN A 575 29.80 2.04 32.90
N ILE A 576 29.21 3.20 33.16
CA ILE A 576 28.41 3.96 32.21
C ILE A 576 29.21 5.18 31.81
N SER A 577 29.57 5.31 30.54
CA SER A 577 30.39 6.42 30.07
C SER A 577 29.81 7.09 28.84
N PHE A 578 29.98 8.41 28.74
CA PHE A 578 29.65 9.22 27.57
C PHE A 578 30.91 9.80 26.96
N SER A 579 31.10 9.58 25.66
CA SER A 579 32.18 10.18 24.87
C SER A 579 31.63 10.92 23.67
N ASP A 580 32.24 12.06 23.35
CA ASP A 580 31.90 12.84 22.16
C ASP A 580 32.23 12.03 20.90
N LEU A 581 31.29 11.90 19.97
CA LEU A 581 31.44 11.07 18.77
C LEU A 581 32.48 11.62 17.79
N ALA A 582 32.73 12.93 17.78
CA ALA A 582 33.67 13.57 16.86
C ALA A 582 35.12 13.54 17.38
N SER A 583 35.30 13.82 18.68
CA SER A 583 36.62 13.96 19.32
C SER A 583 37.04 12.75 20.14
N GLY A 584 36.11 11.87 20.51
CA GLY A 584 36.34 10.71 21.38
C GLY A 584 36.58 11.07 22.85
N ALA A 585 36.52 12.35 23.22
CA ALA A 585 36.76 12.81 24.59
C ALA A 585 35.65 12.35 25.54
N SER A 586 36.03 11.72 26.65
CA SER A 586 35.08 11.29 27.70
C SER A 586 34.61 12.48 28.52
N GLN A 587 33.30 12.62 28.70
CA GLN A 587 32.68 13.70 29.47
C GLN A 587 32.10 13.23 30.79
N ILE A 588 31.42 12.09 30.80
CA ILE A 588 30.79 11.53 32.00
C ILE A 588 31.22 10.07 32.12
N SER A 589 31.56 9.65 33.34
CA SER A 589 31.82 8.25 33.68
C SER A 589 31.27 7.95 35.07
N LYS A 590 30.37 6.97 35.17
CA LYS A 590 29.69 6.58 36.41
C LYS A 590 29.79 5.08 36.62
N MET A 591 30.22 4.70 37.81
CA MET A 591 30.32 3.30 38.23
C MET A 591 29.18 2.98 39.20
N LEU A 592 28.36 2.00 38.85
CA LEU A 592 27.20 1.58 39.62
C LEU A 592 27.39 0.13 40.09
N SER A 593 27.23 -0.12 41.39
CA SER A 593 27.29 -1.47 41.96
C SER A 593 25.91 -2.11 42.00
N ILE A 594 25.80 -3.31 41.43
CA ILE A 594 24.60 -4.15 41.44
C ILE A 594 24.81 -5.26 42.46
N SER A 595 24.05 -5.20 43.55
CA SER A 595 24.12 -6.16 44.65
C SER A 595 23.59 -7.53 44.26
N ASN A 596 24.21 -8.58 44.78
CA ASN A 596 23.75 -9.97 44.68
C ASN A 596 22.30 -10.11 45.14
N THR A 597 21.48 -10.73 44.30
CA THR A 597 20.06 -11.00 44.57
C THR A 597 19.82 -12.42 45.10
N GLY A 598 20.86 -13.25 45.14
CA GLY A 598 20.88 -14.61 45.66
C GLY A 598 20.22 -15.65 44.74
N ASP A 599 19.56 -15.20 43.67
CA ASP A 599 18.86 -16.02 42.70
C ASP A 599 18.72 -15.30 41.34
N TRP A 600 18.77 -16.05 40.24
CA TRP A 600 18.64 -15.54 38.88
C TRP A 600 17.23 -15.00 38.59
N GLU A 601 16.23 -15.51 39.30
CA GLU A 601 14.83 -15.10 39.17
C GLU A 601 14.43 -13.99 40.15
N LYS A 602 15.32 -13.59 41.07
CA LYS A 602 15.10 -12.47 41.99
C LYS A 602 15.71 -11.22 41.42
N TYR A 603 14.87 -10.27 41.02
CA TYR A 603 15.30 -9.03 40.40
C TYR A 603 15.17 -7.83 41.35
N LYS A 604 16.05 -6.84 41.17
CA LYS A 604 15.97 -5.52 41.81
C LYS A 604 15.89 -4.43 40.74
N GLU A 605 15.11 -3.41 41.02
CA GLU A 605 15.00 -2.23 40.18
C GLU A 605 16.02 -1.17 40.57
N TYR A 606 16.57 -0.49 39.58
CA TYR A 606 17.57 0.54 39.71
C TYR A 606 17.16 1.76 38.91
N GLN A 607 17.35 2.94 39.48
CA GLN A 607 17.21 4.22 38.79
C GLN A 607 18.44 5.08 39.09
N VAL A 608 19.03 5.64 38.04
CA VAL A 608 20.35 6.29 38.08
C VAL A 608 20.25 7.62 37.35
N ASP A 609 20.60 8.70 38.03
CA ASP A 609 20.85 9.98 37.37
C ASP A 609 22.21 9.91 36.68
N LEU A 610 22.24 10.18 35.37
CA LEU A 610 23.44 10.15 34.54
C LEU A 610 24.11 11.53 34.45
N GLY A 611 23.42 12.62 34.78
CA GLY A 611 23.94 13.99 34.72
C GLY A 611 23.71 14.68 33.38
N GLU A 612 24.19 15.92 33.24
CA GLU A 612 23.97 16.79 32.07
C GLU A 612 25.10 16.68 31.04
N LEU A 613 24.71 16.43 29.79
CA LEU A 613 25.61 16.46 28.63
C LEU A 613 25.40 17.76 27.85
N PRO A 614 26.47 18.41 27.35
CA PRO A 614 26.36 19.52 26.41
C PRO A 614 25.71 19.10 25.09
N ALA A 615 25.30 20.09 24.29
CA ALA A 615 24.80 19.83 22.95
C ALA A 615 25.88 19.18 22.06
N GLY A 616 25.54 18.10 21.36
CA GLY A 616 26.49 17.35 20.55
C GLY A 616 26.05 15.94 20.20
N ASN A 617 26.95 15.19 19.57
CA ASN A 617 26.78 13.78 19.25
C ASN A 617 27.56 12.96 20.26
N TRP A 618 26.90 12.06 20.98
CA TRP A 618 27.50 11.30 22.07
C TRP A 618 27.38 9.81 21.85
N ARG A 619 28.42 9.08 22.26
CA ARG A 619 28.39 7.64 22.45
C ARG A 619 28.25 7.36 23.93
N MET A 620 27.20 6.62 24.31
CA MET A 620 27.02 6.07 25.64
C MET A 620 27.35 4.58 25.63
N ASP A 621 28.35 4.19 26.41
CA ASP A 621 28.72 2.79 26.61
C ASP A 621 28.32 2.35 28.02
N ILE A 622 27.57 1.25 28.13
CA ILE A 622 27.32 0.53 29.39
C ILE A 622 28.17 -0.73 29.38
N LYS A 623 29.27 -0.70 30.11
CA LYS A 623 30.22 -1.80 30.22
C LYS A 623 29.97 -2.61 31.48
N PHE A 624 29.86 -3.93 31.33
CA PHE A 624 29.64 -4.85 32.44
C PHE A 624 30.97 -5.29 33.06
N LEU A 625 31.15 -5.06 34.36
CA LEU A 625 32.38 -5.32 35.10
C LEU A 625 32.12 -6.30 36.26
N SER A 626 32.93 -7.35 36.35
CA SER A 626 32.89 -8.34 37.42
C SER A 626 34.27 -8.42 38.05
N SER A 627 34.33 -8.53 39.38
CA SER A 627 35.59 -8.68 40.12
C SER A 627 36.27 -10.02 39.87
N ARG A 628 35.56 -11.00 39.27
CA ARG A 628 36.05 -12.37 39.01
C ARG A 628 36.36 -12.67 37.54
N GLY A 629 36.18 -11.70 36.63
CA GLY A 629 36.50 -11.85 35.20
C GLY A 629 35.60 -12.79 34.39
N GLN A 630 34.73 -13.57 35.05
CA GLN A 630 33.65 -14.35 34.44
C GLN A 630 32.38 -14.09 35.27
N TYR A 631 31.21 -14.05 34.62
CA TYR A 631 29.82 -14.24 35.13
C TYR A 631 28.80 -13.39 34.38
N THR A 632 27.60 -13.98 34.22
CA THR A 632 26.45 -13.50 33.46
C THR A 632 25.42 -12.82 34.37
N GLY A 633 25.38 -11.49 34.44
CA GLY A 633 24.29 -10.75 35.10
C GLY A 633 23.09 -10.60 34.18
N ASN A 634 21.87 -10.64 34.70
CA ASN A 634 20.67 -10.48 33.88
C ASN A 634 20.18 -9.03 33.91
N LEU A 635 19.81 -8.47 32.76
CA LEU A 635 19.17 -7.17 32.65
C LEU A 635 17.78 -7.30 32.01
N GLN A 636 16.83 -6.50 32.49
CA GLN A 636 15.49 -6.34 31.93
C GLN A 636 15.05 -4.89 31.98
N LYS A 637 14.13 -4.51 31.08
CA LYS A 637 13.43 -3.21 31.09
C LYS A 637 14.35 -1.98 31.16
N LEU A 638 15.54 -2.07 30.56
CA LEU A 638 16.47 -0.95 30.51
C LEU A 638 15.83 0.22 29.77
N SER A 639 15.79 1.39 30.40
CA SER A 639 15.21 2.62 29.90
C SER A 639 16.20 3.77 30.11
N ILE A 640 16.41 4.59 29.09
CA ILE A 640 17.18 5.84 29.21
C ILE A 640 16.26 7.00 28.83
N MET A 641 16.23 8.04 29.67
CA MET A 641 15.31 9.17 29.59
C MET A 641 16.07 10.49 29.71
N LYS A 642 15.70 11.47 28.90
CA LYS A 642 16.18 12.87 29.00
C LYS A 642 15.25 13.66 29.94
N THR A 643 15.81 14.47 30.84
CA THR A 643 15.06 15.17 31.90
C THR A 643 14.33 16.44 31.40
N GLN A 644 14.61 16.94 30.19
CA GLN A 644 13.93 18.09 29.58
C GLN A 644 13.16 17.74 28.29
N GLN A 645 12.04 18.43 28.05
CA GLN A 645 10.93 18.10 27.15
C GLN A 645 11.16 18.36 25.63
N ASP A 646 12.38 18.16 25.13
CA ASP A 646 12.72 18.32 23.70
C ASP A 646 13.27 17.03 23.05
N ALA A 647 13.06 16.92 21.73
CA ALA A 647 13.67 16.02 20.75
C ALA A 647 15.04 15.37 21.14
N LEU A 648 15.22 14.04 21.15
CA LEU A 648 16.52 13.39 20.89
C LEU A 648 16.49 12.91 19.42
N PRO A 649 17.32 13.47 18.52
CA PRO A 649 17.15 13.23 17.08
C PRO A 649 17.46 11.81 16.57
N SER A 650 18.31 11.01 17.23
CA SER A 650 18.40 9.57 16.99
C SER A 650 19.17 8.84 18.11
N VAL A 651 18.85 7.55 18.31
CA VAL A 651 19.58 6.63 19.20
C VAL A 651 19.91 5.36 18.44
N ASN A 652 21.18 5.11 18.09
CA ASN A 652 21.61 3.84 17.49
C ASN A 652 22.05 2.88 18.59
N LEU A 653 21.49 1.67 18.65
CA LEU A 653 21.93 0.62 19.59
C LEU A 653 22.78 -0.42 18.86
N SER A 654 23.97 -0.71 19.40
CA SER A 654 24.77 -1.85 18.99
C SER A 654 25.28 -2.62 20.21
N HIS A 655 25.54 -3.92 20.04
CA HIS A 655 26.10 -4.78 21.08
C HIS A 655 27.41 -5.37 20.59
N GLN A 656 28.48 -5.18 21.37
CA GLN A 656 29.76 -5.86 21.15
C GLN A 656 29.88 -7.00 22.18
N LYS A 657 29.77 -8.24 21.71
CA LYS A 657 30.16 -9.43 22.48
C LYS A 657 31.69 -9.62 22.40
N GLU A 658 32.29 -10.22 23.42
CA GLU A 658 33.70 -10.61 23.34
C GLU A 658 33.99 -11.55 22.15
N ALA A 659 35.20 -11.45 21.60
CA ALA A 659 35.59 -12.01 20.30
C ALA A 659 35.21 -13.48 20.07
N SER A 660 34.57 -13.74 18.93
CA SER A 660 34.22 -15.08 18.45
C SER A 660 35.46 -15.97 18.38
N THR A 661 35.34 -17.23 18.80
CA THR A 661 36.46 -18.16 18.75
C THR A 661 36.89 -18.41 17.30
N ILE A 662 38.12 -18.01 16.96
CA ILE A 662 38.68 -18.15 15.62
C ILE A 662 39.36 -19.50 15.51
N TYR A 663 39.14 -20.23 14.43
CA TYR A 663 39.86 -21.46 14.12
C TYR A 663 40.58 -21.34 12.78
N ARG A 664 41.72 -22.00 12.62
CA ARG A 664 42.27 -22.29 11.29
C ARG A 664 41.45 -23.42 10.65
N LEU A 665 41.55 -23.56 9.33
CA LEU A 665 40.91 -24.66 8.59
C LEU A 665 41.32 -26.06 9.08
N ASP A 666 42.47 -26.19 9.74
CA ASP A 666 42.93 -27.43 10.37
C ASP A 666 42.26 -27.73 11.72
N GLY A 667 41.28 -26.90 12.14
CA GLY A 667 40.52 -27.04 13.37
C GLY A 667 41.21 -26.51 14.62
N ARG A 668 42.43 -25.95 14.51
CA ARG A 668 43.13 -25.37 15.66
C ARG A 668 42.60 -23.97 15.96
N GLN A 669 42.24 -23.73 17.22
CA GLN A 669 41.83 -22.42 17.70
C GLN A 669 43.01 -21.43 17.63
N VAL A 670 42.72 -20.21 17.20
CA VAL A 670 43.65 -19.09 17.11
C VAL A 670 43.30 -18.09 18.19
N ASN A 671 44.24 -17.90 19.12
CA ASN A 671 44.11 -16.94 20.21
C ASN A 671 44.79 -15.61 19.84
N ALA A 672 44.28 -14.95 18.80
CA ALA A 672 44.76 -13.64 18.35
C ALA A 672 43.59 -12.82 17.77
N PRO A 673 43.59 -11.49 17.92
CA PRO A 673 42.55 -10.62 17.35
C PRO A 673 42.59 -10.64 15.82
N MET A 674 41.42 -10.49 15.19
CA MET A 674 41.24 -10.66 13.74
C MET A 674 42.17 -9.77 12.90
N GLU A 675 42.43 -8.53 13.34
CA GLU A 675 43.28 -7.57 12.62
C GLU A 675 44.77 -7.95 12.59
N SER A 676 45.19 -8.88 13.45
CA SER A 676 46.58 -9.35 13.56
C SER A 676 46.84 -10.66 12.82
N LEU A 677 45.81 -11.24 12.19
CA LEU A 677 45.93 -12.52 11.50
C LEU A 677 46.64 -12.33 10.17
N PRO A 678 47.64 -13.18 9.85
CA PRO A 678 48.25 -13.18 8.53
C PRO A 678 47.22 -13.58 7.47
N ALA A 679 47.47 -13.21 6.21
CA ALA A 679 46.63 -13.59 5.08
C ALA A 679 46.43 -15.12 5.04
N GLY A 680 45.18 -15.55 4.90
CA GLY A 680 44.80 -16.96 5.02
C GLY A 680 43.30 -17.17 5.22
N ILE A 681 42.87 -18.44 5.23
CA ILE A 681 41.46 -18.81 5.43
C ILE A 681 41.25 -19.32 6.86
N TYR A 682 40.26 -18.74 7.54
CA TYR A 682 39.89 -19.02 8.92
C TYR A 682 38.42 -19.43 9.02
N LEU A 683 38.08 -20.15 10.08
CA LEU A 683 36.72 -20.48 10.48
C LEU A 683 36.35 -19.60 11.66
N ILE A 684 35.41 -18.68 11.45
CA ILE A 684 34.92 -17.73 12.46
C ILE A 684 33.41 -17.89 12.50
N GLU A 685 32.85 -18.19 13.68
CA GLU A 685 31.41 -18.47 13.84
C GLU A 685 30.86 -19.51 12.85
N GLN A 686 31.67 -20.54 12.57
CA GLN A 686 31.37 -21.62 11.62
C GLN A 686 31.29 -21.18 10.15
N GLN A 687 31.73 -19.97 9.81
CA GLN A 687 31.87 -19.49 8.44
C GLN A 687 33.33 -19.45 8.01
N LYS A 688 33.61 -19.81 6.75
CA LYS A 688 34.96 -19.69 6.16
C LYS A 688 35.19 -18.26 5.68
N ILE A 689 36.21 -17.60 6.20
CA ILE A 689 36.57 -16.22 5.86
C ILE A 689 38.00 -16.20 5.32
N LEU A 690 38.22 -15.53 4.19
CA LEU A 690 39.54 -15.27 3.62
C LEU A 690 40.03 -13.88 4.05
N ILE A 691 41.12 -13.83 4.80
CA ILE A 691 41.85 -12.61 5.11
C ILE A 691 42.91 -12.42 4.02
N LYS A 692 42.92 -11.26 3.36
CA LYS A 692 43.82 -10.93 2.25
C LYS A 692 44.99 -10.08 2.72
#